data_AF-A0A7W7T247-F1
#
_entry.id   AF-A0A7W7T247-F1
#
_cell.length_a   1.000
_cell.length_b   1.000
_cell.length_c   1.000
_cell.angle_alpha   90.00
_cell.angle_beta   90.00
_cell.angle_gamma   90.00
#
_symmetry.space_group_name_H-M   'P 1'
#
loop_
_entity.id
_entity.type
_entity.pdbx_description
1 polymer ?
#
loop_
_entity_poly.entity_id
_entity_poly.type
_entity_poly.pdbx_seq_one_letter_code
_entity_poly.pdbx_strand_id
1 'polypeptide(L)'
;MTHDEVGGLDRTLDWLVGPALSRTASGLAEVAGLAVTEADAVLAATREALLDVLRRKVIRVLVLELNAARVTGRLTASDPEGRWREFVASAQRPEFWQDLTKHYPKLVDRLTAVTDRRVAAVLAFARRFAADRDALTDLLGGPAGELRAVEIGAGDSHHGGHTVVIVRCTGGTVVYKPRPMEVDRELAGLVSVLSDAIRVPRAVVRDGYGWAEHVDHRYCADETELVRFYRALGHWLAVMRLVSGTDLHAENLIAHGPVPVVVDCESVFTPRPAHPSTGAGEATDLVAEQLTGTVMRTGLLPGRGAGLGWRGVDGSGMGGLPGEQPEIGIPDLVGAGTDTARVETVPHRVPTTANLPSPEPDLVRYWPEVVAGFDELAERITALDKAGELEQALYRFADVTVRVIVRDTESYTELARMLWHPAGLHDQDAAELKARTLLARHSMNTRGPGDPDVHVAEVADLLVGDIPVFTTTPAEGTLHTPGDHRCMPRADQIALALRRWRDADFALERRVTQAALVSAYLNQGGTPDLHRMSEPTSNRSDVDGRRRVLAARLVRELLGEAVRGTDGTATWFAPVLDRGGWQTTPLTPDLYGGTLGVAVLLAGYRNEVAAGRADEVDGVDDLLAATVRTARLTQEWWMAQLAHTKRRPDPVGAYIGLGSQIWCWLTLHRLGLDCLPDALFLADHVPAALAASEGPDLVVGTAGAIVPLLALAARTGDRRWHALAVEAGERLVATALVEDGKARWPAPTWPGGIGGFAHGATGIGWSLDRLVLAGEERFAEVARAAAAFEESVYDPDRQGWPDPRAADTLAAAWCHGAVGVGLAQADLLDRGGPGSRGVLRRAAESALRDGLGWTHTLCHGDSGTWELLVAALDHGVAPEGLDRAAVDARLIGGLEAHGAVTGLAREVYSPSMMSGSGGIAYQLLRLHPDCALPSVLVLADADGTERR
;
A
#
# COMPACT_ATOMS: atom_id res chain seq x y z
N MET A 1 2.24 -13.29 22.97
CA MET A 1 2.96 -14.11 23.97
C MET A 1 1.96 -14.66 24.99
N THR A 2 2.07 -15.92 25.43
CA THR A 2 1.22 -16.53 26.47
C THR A 2 1.69 -16.08 27.88
N HIS A 3 0.78 -15.99 28.84
CA HIS A 3 1.04 -15.35 30.15
C HIS A 3 2.02 -16.14 31.04
N ASP A 4 2.08 -17.47 30.90
CA ASP A 4 2.84 -18.37 31.78
C ASP A 4 4.35 -18.46 31.44
N GLU A 5 4.72 -18.32 30.17
CA GLU A 5 6.13 -18.45 29.70
C GLU A 5 6.90 -17.14 29.85
N VAL A 6 6.18 -16.02 29.74
CA VAL A 6 6.63 -14.64 29.90
C VAL A 6 6.90 -14.27 31.36
N GLY A 7 6.16 -14.88 32.30
CA GLY A 7 6.26 -14.60 33.73
C GLY A 7 7.62 -14.99 34.35
N GLY A 8 8.41 -15.84 33.68
CA GLY A 8 9.76 -16.19 34.11
C GLY A 8 10.76 -15.04 33.98
N LEU A 9 10.70 -14.31 32.87
CA LEU A 9 11.56 -13.16 32.60
C LEU A 9 11.13 -11.92 33.37
N ASP A 10 9.84 -11.77 33.69
CA ASP A 10 9.36 -10.66 34.52
C ASP A 10 10.04 -10.58 35.87
N ARG A 11 10.27 -11.74 36.49
CA ARG A 11 10.96 -11.79 37.78
C ARG A 11 12.35 -11.17 37.73
N THR A 12 13.02 -11.18 36.58
CA THR A 12 14.35 -10.57 36.40
C THR A 12 14.32 -9.04 36.50
N LEU A 13 13.15 -8.42 36.40
CA LEU A 13 12.95 -6.98 36.48
C LEU A 13 12.53 -6.49 37.88
N ASP A 14 12.31 -7.41 38.84
CA ASP A 14 11.78 -7.08 40.17
C ASP A 14 12.71 -6.14 40.97
N TRP A 15 14.02 -6.16 40.72
CA TRP A 15 14.97 -5.24 41.34
C TRP A 15 14.66 -3.76 41.03
N LEU A 16 14.03 -3.49 39.89
CA LEU A 16 13.64 -2.16 39.43
C LEU A 16 12.15 -1.90 39.65
N VAL A 17 11.30 -2.87 39.28
CA VAL A 17 9.84 -2.74 39.37
C VAL A 17 9.36 -2.75 40.82
N GLY A 18 9.93 -3.59 41.69
CA GLY A 18 9.54 -3.66 43.11
C GLY A 18 9.68 -2.31 43.82
N PRO A 19 10.87 -1.67 43.82
CA PRO A 19 11.05 -0.34 44.40
C PRO A 19 10.17 0.73 43.75
N ALA A 20 9.96 0.66 42.43
CA ALA A 20 9.09 1.60 41.72
C ALA A 20 7.62 1.48 42.15
N LEU A 21 7.12 0.26 42.34
CA LEU A 21 5.77 0.01 42.86
C LEU A 21 5.63 0.49 44.30
N SER A 22 6.64 0.30 45.16
CA SER A 22 6.62 0.83 46.53
C SER A 22 6.54 2.36 46.57
N ARG A 23 7.30 3.05 45.69
CA ARG A 23 7.22 4.51 45.54
C ARG A 23 5.84 4.94 45.01
N THR A 24 5.31 4.21 44.03
CA THR A 24 3.98 4.47 43.46
C THR A 24 2.89 4.30 44.51
N ALA A 25 2.89 3.21 45.26
CA ALA A 25 1.94 2.95 46.34
C ALA A 25 1.97 4.05 47.40
N SER A 26 3.17 4.49 47.81
CA SER A 26 3.33 5.60 48.77
C SER A 26 2.77 6.90 48.20
N GLY A 27 3.08 7.22 46.94
CA GLY A 27 2.58 8.43 46.27
C GLY A 27 1.06 8.40 46.04
N LEU A 28 0.47 7.24 45.75
CA LEU A 28 -0.97 7.07 45.59
C LEU A 28 -1.71 7.23 46.93
N ALA A 29 -1.13 6.76 48.03
CA ALA A 29 -1.70 6.93 49.37
C ALA A 29 -1.77 8.42 49.81
N GLU A 30 -0.95 9.29 49.22
CA GLU A 30 -0.95 10.73 49.46
C GLU A 30 -1.94 11.50 48.57
N VAL A 31 -2.58 10.84 47.57
CA VAL A 31 -3.54 11.51 46.69
C VAL A 31 -4.87 11.69 47.41
N ALA A 32 -5.15 12.93 47.82
CA ALA A 32 -6.45 13.29 48.38
C ALA A 32 -7.58 13.02 47.39
N GLY A 33 -8.64 12.32 47.84
CA GLY A 33 -9.79 11.99 46.99
C GLY A 33 -9.66 10.66 46.21
N LEU A 34 -8.63 9.86 46.50
CA LEU A 34 -8.47 8.50 45.99
C LEU A 34 -8.64 7.49 47.14
N ALA A 35 -9.56 6.54 46.99
CA ALA A 35 -9.75 5.48 47.98
C ALA A 35 -8.65 4.41 47.87
N VAL A 36 -8.47 3.62 48.95
CA VAL A 36 -7.45 2.56 48.99
C VAL A 36 -7.66 1.53 47.87
N THR A 37 -8.91 1.11 47.64
CA THR A 37 -9.26 0.16 46.56
C THR A 37 -8.96 0.69 45.17
N GLU A 38 -9.08 2.00 44.97
CA GLU A 38 -8.78 2.67 43.71
C GLU A 38 -7.27 2.79 43.51
N ALA A 39 -6.52 3.13 44.57
CA ALA A 39 -5.07 3.12 44.57
C ALA A 39 -4.52 1.72 44.24
N ASP A 40 -5.11 0.66 44.79
CA ASP A 40 -4.75 -0.72 44.48
C ASP A 40 -4.98 -1.06 43.00
N ALA A 41 -6.10 -0.60 42.41
CA ALA A 41 -6.39 -0.79 40.99
C ALA A 41 -5.38 -0.06 40.09
N VAL A 42 -5.01 1.18 40.43
CA VAL A 42 -3.98 1.94 39.70
C VAL A 42 -2.61 1.28 39.84
N LEU A 43 -2.27 0.79 41.04
CA LEU A 43 -0.99 0.12 41.30
C LEU A 43 -0.86 -1.19 40.52
N ALA A 44 -1.94 -1.99 40.46
CA ALA A 44 -1.99 -3.22 39.68
C ALA A 44 -1.78 -2.94 38.18
N ALA A 45 -2.48 -1.95 37.62
CA ALA A 45 -2.30 -1.52 36.24
C ALA A 45 -0.88 -1.01 35.97
N THR A 46 -0.30 -0.29 36.93
CA THR A 46 1.09 0.22 36.83
C THR A 46 2.11 -0.90 36.73
N ARG A 47 1.92 -1.98 37.50
CA ARG A 47 2.79 -3.16 37.46
C ARG A 47 2.80 -3.78 36.07
N GLU A 48 1.63 -4.05 35.50
CA GLU A 48 1.53 -4.67 34.18
C GLU A 48 2.13 -3.77 33.09
N ALA A 49 1.84 -2.47 33.13
CA ALA A 49 2.40 -1.51 32.17
C ALA A 49 3.93 -1.40 32.26
N LEU A 50 4.50 -1.37 33.47
CA LEU A 50 5.96 -1.33 33.66
C LEU A 50 6.62 -2.60 33.13
N LEU A 51 6.05 -3.77 33.44
CA LEU A 51 6.59 -5.06 32.99
C LEU A 51 6.59 -5.16 31.46
N ASP A 52 5.49 -4.80 30.80
CA ASP A 52 5.43 -4.82 29.33
C ASP A 52 6.48 -3.89 28.69
N VAL A 53 6.54 -2.62 29.12
CA VAL A 53 7.47 -1.63 28.57
C VAL A 53 8.93 -2.05 28.79
N LEU A 54 9.31 -2.43 30.00
CA LEU A 54 10.68 -2.79 30.33
C LEU A 54 11.10 -4.08 29.64
N ARG A 55 10.24 -5.11 29.59
CA ARG A 55 10.52 -6.37 28.91
C ARG A 55 10.86 -6.14 27.44
N ARG A 56 10.07 -5.34 26.73
CA ARG A 56 10.32 -5.01 25.31
C ARG A 56 11.69 -4.36 25.09
N LYS A 57 12.21 -3.63 26.07
CA LYS A 57 13.54 -2.99 25.99
C LYS A 57 14.69 -3.96 26.27
N VAL A 58 14.52 -4.92 27.20
CA VAL A 58 15.64 -5.78 27.66
C VAL A 58 15.66 -7.17 27.04
N ILE A 59 14.58 -7.62 26.38
CA ILE A 59 14.44 -9.02 25.95
C ILE A 59 15.62 -9.50 25.11
N ARG A 60 16.11 -8.67 24.17
CA ARG A 60 17.26 -9.00 23.31
C ARG A 60 18.57 -9.08 24.10
N VAL A 61 18.73 -8.25 25.13
CA VAL A 61 19.89 -8.29 26.03
C VAL A 61 19.86 -9.59 26.83
N LEU A 62 18.74 -9.88 27.48
CA LEU A 62 18.60 -11.10 28.31
C LEU A 62 18.83 -12.37 27.48
N VAL A 63 18.29 -12.45 26.27
CA VAL A 63 18.49 -13.59 25.37
C VAL A 63 19.94 -13.71 24.92
N LEU A 64 20.62 -12.60 24.62
CA LEU A 64 22.04 -12.62 24.25
C LEU A 64 22.90 -13.11 25.43
N GLU A 65 22.63 -12.63 26.64
CA GLU A 65 23.35 -13.01 27.85
C GLU A 65 23.05 -14.46 28.28
N LEU A 66 21.84 -14.95 28.07
CA LEU A 66 21.49 -16.36 28.24
C LEU A 66 22.34 -17.23 27.31
N ASN A 67 22.40 -16.87 26.03
CA ASN A 67 23.22 -17.59 25.07
C ASN A 67 24.72 -17.52 25.44
N ALA A 68 25.21 -16.37 25.88
CA ALA A 68 26.59 -16.22 26.34
C ALA A 68 26.89 -17.11 27.55
N ALA A 69 26.01 -17.14 28.56
CA ALA A 69 26.15 -18.00 29.74
C ALA A 69 26.14 -19.49 29.37
N ARG A 70 25.30 -19.89 28.42
CA ARG A 70 25.25 -21.26 27.88
C ARG A 70 26.55 -21.66 27.19
N VAL A 71 27.03 -20.87 26.22
CA VAL A 71 28.22 -21.24 25.42
C VAL A 71 29.53 -21.11 26.21
N THR A 72 29.55 -20.34 27.28
CA THR A 72 30.71 -20.22 28.19
C THR A 72 30.69 -21.23 29.34
N GLY A 73 29.68 -22.11 29.41
CA GLY A 73 29.57 -23.15 30.45
C GLY A 73 29.25 -22.62 31.85
N ARG A 74 28.70 -21.40 31.96
CA ARG A 74 28.27 -20.80 33.25
C ARG A 74 26.96 -21.39 33.77
N LEU A 75 26.16 -22.00 32.90
CA LEU A 75 24.94 -22.73 33.24
C LEU A 75 25.28 -24.21 33.34
N THR A 76 25.03 -24.80 34.51
CA THR A 76 25.52 -26.13 34.90
C THR A 76 24.46 -27.22 34.95
N ALA A 77 23.17 -26.84 34.92
CA ALA A 77 22.10 -27.82 34.94
C ALA A 77 22.14 -28.77 33.73
N SER A 78 21.72 -30.01 33.95
CA SER A 78 21.76 -31.09 32.96
C SER A 78 20.80 -30.88 31.79
N ASP A 79 19.65 -30.25 32.03
CA ASP A 79 18.58 -30.03 31.06
C ASP A 79 18.42 -28.53 30.69
N PRO A 80 17.93 -28.23 29.47
CA PRO A 80 17.68 -26.85 29.00
C PRO A 80 16.82 -25.99 29.93
N GLU A 81 15.77 -26.58 30.52
CA GLU A 81 14.83 -25.92 31.41
C GLU A 81 15.46 -25.59 32.76
N GLY A 82 16.33 -26.46 33.26
CA GLY A 82 17.17 -26.23 34.43
C GLY A 82 18.14 -25.07 34.20
N ARG A 83 18.78 -25.01 33.03
CA ARG A 83 19.72 -23.94 32.68
C ARG A 83 19.01 -22.59 32.51
N TRP A 84 17.79 -22.59 31.97
CA TRP A 84 16.92 -21.41 31.96
C TRP A 84 16.62 -20.92 33.39
N ARG A 85 16.24 -21.83 34.30
CA ARG A 85 15.96 -21.47 35.71
C ARG A 85 17.20 -20.92 36.42
N GLU A 86 18.38 -21.50 36.18
CA GLU A 86 19.66 -20.98 36.69
C GLU A 86 19.93 -19.55 36.19
N PHE A 87 19.73 -19.31 34.88
CA PHE A 87 19.90 -17.98 34.31
C PHE A 87 18.93 -16.96 34.90
N VAL A 88 17.63 -17.29 34.96
CA VAL A 88 16.59 -16.43 35.54
C VAL A 88 16.89 -16.12 37.00
N ALA A 89 17.33 -17.10 37.79
CA ALA A 89 17.71 -16.89 39.19
C ALA A 89 18.93 -15.95 39.32
N SER A 90 19.90 -16.05 38.41
CA SER A 90 21.03 -15.12 38.38
C SER A 90 20.58 -13.70 38.01
N ALA A 91 19.72 -13.57 36.99
CA ALA A 91 19.24 -12.29 36.48
C ALA A 91 18.25 -11.56 37.42
N GLN A 92 17.72 -12.23 38.45
CA GLN A 92 16.97 -11.60 39.54
C GLN A 92 17.85 -10.77 40.48
N ARG A 93 19.16 -11.02 40.50
CA ARG A 93 20.08 -10.35 41.42
C ARG A 93 20.49 -8.97 40.86
N PRO A 94 20.45 -7.89 41.65
CA PRO A 94 20.88 -6.57 41.19
C PRO A 94 22.30 -6.53 40.63
N GLU A 95 23.20 -7.38 41.16
CA GLU A 95 24.59 -7.49 40.71
C GLU A 95 24.71 -7.93 39.25
N PHE A 96 23.76 -8.74 38.76
CA PHE A 96 23.71 -9.14 37.35
C PHE A 96 23.59 -7.92 36.44
N TRP A 97 22.66 -7.02 36.75
CA TRP A 97 22.40 -5.82 35.95
C TRP A 97 23.54 -4.79 36.06
N GLN A 98 24.21 -4.72 37.21
CA GLN A 98 25.41 -3.90 37.37
C GLN A 98 26.58 -4.47 36.56
N ASP A 99 26.76 -5.79 36.53
CA ASP A 99 27.80 -6.41 35.71
C ASP A 99 27.55 -6.18 34.22
N LEU A 100 26.28 -6.16 33.78
CA LEU A 100 25.91 -5.85 32.41
C LEU A 100 26.36 -4.44 31.97
N THR A 101 26.56 -3.47 32.87
CA THR A 101 27.03 -2.13 32.46
C THR A 101 28.46 -2.13 31.93
N LYS A 102 29.24 -3.19 32.20
CA LYS A 102 30.55 -3.39 31.56
C LYS A 102 30.42 -3.59 30.04
N HIS A 103 29.32 -4.19 29.60
CA HIS A 103 29.01 -4.41 28.19
C HIS A 103 28.01 -3.40 27.64
N TYR A 104 27.13 -2.85 28.47
CA TYR A 104 26.04 -1.95 28.09
C TYR A 104 26.01 -0.74 29.05
N PRO A 105 26.94 0.23 28.92
CA PRO A 105 27.23 1.23 29.96
C PRO A 105 26.04 2.05 30.46
N LYS A 106 25.04 2.28 29.60
CA LYS A 106 23.87 3.12 29.89
C LYS A 106 22.57 2.35 30.14
N LEU A 107 22.61 1.02 30.15
CA LEU A 107 21.41 0.18 30.26
C LEU A 107 20.61 0.48 31.55
N VAL A 108 21.27 0.43 32.70
CA VAL A 108 20.63 0.65 34.02
C VAL A 108 20.09 2.07 34.13
N ASP A 109 20.86 3.08 33.69
CA ASP A 109 20.42 4.49 33.69
C ASP A 109 19.15 4.69 32.86
N ARG A 110 19.11 4.11 31.64
CA ARG A 110 17.96 4.23 30.75
C ARG A 110 16.73 3.50 31.29
N LEU A 111 16.89 2.29 31.84
CA LEU A 111 15.78 1.55 32.45
C LEU A 111 15.20 2.28 33.66
N THR A 112 16.08 2.88 34.48
CA THR A 112 15.68 3.70 35.62
C THR A 112 14.92 4.93 35.15
N ALA A 113 15.43 5.65 34.15
CA ALA A 113 14.76 6.82 33.58
C ALA A 113 13.36 6.50 33.02
N VAL A 114 13.22 5.40 32.26
CA VAL A 114 11.92 4.92 31.75
C VAL A 114 10.95 4.64 32.90
N THR A 115 11.43 3.97 33.94
CA THR A 115 10.63 3.59 35.11
C THR A 115 10.18 4.81 35.90
N ASP A 116 11.09 5.73 36.21
CA ASP A 116 10.78 6.94 36.98
C ASP A 116 9.81 7.86 36.24
N ARG A 117 9.97 8.02 34.92
CA ARG A 117 9.03 8.73 34.06
C ARG A 117 7.63 8.12 34.12
N ARG A 118 7.54 6.79 34.00
CA ARG A 118 6.25 6.08 34.07
C ARG A 118 5.58 6.24 35.42
N VAL A 119 6.33 6.13 36.52
CA VAL A 119 5.81 6.35 37.88
C VAL A 119 5.30 7.79 38.03
N ALA A 120 6.06 8.78 37.56
CA ALA A 120 5.64 10.17 37.60
C ALA A 120 4.34 10.42 36.79
N ALA A 121 4.24 9.85 35.58
CA ALA A 121 3.07 9.96 34.73
C ALA A 121 1.82 9.33 35.37
N VAL A 122 1.95 8.17 36.02
CA VAL A 122 0.85 7.53 36.76
C VAL A 122 0.41 8.36 37.96
N LEU A 123 1.35 8.89 38.74
CA LEU A 123 1.01 9.74 39.88
C LEU A 123 0.34 11.04 39.42
N ALA A 124 0.75 11.61 38.28
CA ALA A 124 0.09 12.74 37.67
C ALA A 124 -1.35 12.39 37.25
N PHE A 125 -1.55 11.24 36.59
CA PHE A 125 -2.88 10.72 36.25
C PHE A 125 -3.76 10.56 37.51
N ALA A 126 -3.27 9.92 38.56
CA ALA A 126 -4.05 9.68 39.77
C ALA A 126 -4.50 10.98 40.46
N ARG A 127 -3.62 11.98 40.53
CA ARG A 127 -3.95 13.31 41.06
C ARG A 127 -5.00 14.01 40.20
N ARG A 128 -4.86 13.95 38.86
CA ARG A 128 -5.82 14.54 37.92
C ARG A 128 -7.18 13.85 38.00
N PHE A 129 -7.22 12.51 38.07
CA PHE A 129 -8.46 11.76 38.28
C PHE A 129 -9.17 12.16 39.57
N ALA A 130 -8.44 12.22 40.69
CA ALA A 130 -9.04 12.60 41.97
C ALA A 130 -9.58 14.05 41.95
N ALA A 131 -8.87 14.98 41.31
CA ALA A 131 -9.28 16.37 41.19
C ALA A 131 -10.48 16.57 40.25
N ASP A 132 -10.55 15.81 39.15
CA ASP A 132 -11.56 15.99 38.11
C ASP A 132 -12.78 15.08 38.24
N ARG A 133 -12.81 14.19 39.23
CA ARG A 133 -13.84 13.15 39.37
C ARG A 133 -15.27 13.66 39.20
N ASP A 134 -15.58 14.80 39.81
CA ASP A 134 -16.93 15.39 39.74
C ASP A 134 -17.28 15.89 38.33
N ALA A 135 -16.28 16.40 37.60
CA ALA A 135 -16.47 16.89 36.23
C ALA A 135 -16.68 15.75 35.21
N LEU A 136 -16.31 14.51 35.56
CA LEU A 136 -16.61 13.34 34.73
C LEU A 136 -18.12 13.05 34.63
N THR A 137 -18.93 13.64 35.51
CA THR A 137 -20.40 13.56 35.45
C THR A 137 -20.94 14.00 34.09
N ASP A 138 -20.32 15.01 33.48
CA ASP A 138 -20.74 15.52 32.16
C ASP A 138 -20.57 14.46 31.07
N LEU A 139 -19.55 13.61 31.18
CA LEU A 139 -19.29 12.52 30.22
C LEU A 139 -20.14 11.28 30.51
N LEU A 140 -20.35 10.97 31.79
CA LEU A 140 -21.01 9.72 32.21
C LEU A 140 -22.54 9.86 32.35
N GLY A 141 -23.09 11.07 32.36
CA GLY A 141 -24.51 11.31 32.63
C GLY A 141 -24.91 11.09 34.09
N GLY A 142 -23.92 10.90 34.97
CA GLY A 142 -24.07 10.62 36.39
C GLY A 142 -22.69 10.56 37.08
N PRO A 143 -22.63 10.48 38.42
CA PRO A 143 -21.36 10.46 39.14
C PRO A 143 -20.47 9.30 38.69
N ALA A 144 -19.16 9.55 38.53
CA ALA A 144 -18.21 8.50 38.15
C ALA A 144 -18.20 7.33 39.15
N GLY A 145 -18.36 7.64 40.44
CA GLY A 145 -18.28 6.65 41.51
C GLY A 145 -16.86 6.10 41.68
N GLU A 146 -16.74 4.83 42.09
CA GLU A 146 -15.47 4.19 42.43
C GLU A 146 -14.72 3.73 41.17
N LEU A 147 -13.44 4.05 41.07
CA LEU A 147 -12.53 3.53 40.04
C LEU A 147 -12.27 2.03 40.29
N ARG A 148 -12.59 1.21 39.28
CA ARG A 148 -12.51 -0.25 39.35
C ARG A 148 -11.32 -0.83 38.61
N ALA A 149 -10.99 -0.24 37.47
CA ALA A 149 -9.89 -0.72 36.64
C ALA A 149 -9.32 0.42 35.79
N VAL A 150 -8.05 0.27 35.44
CA VAL A 150 -7.31 1.21 34.60
C VAL A 150 -6.53 0.40 33.59
N GLU A 151 -6.57 0.83 32.33
CA GLU A 151 -5.73 0.30 31.27
C GLU A 151 -4.75 1.40 30.85
N ILE A 152 -3.47 1.18 31.14
CA ILE A 152 -2.39 2.13 30.86
C ILE A 152 -1.66 1.66 29.60
N GLY A 153 -1.38 2.57 28.68
CA GLY A 153 -0.66 2.26 27.45
C GLY A 153 -1.57 1.95 26.27
N ALA A 154 -2.79 2.51 26.26
CA ALA A 154 -3.74 2.43 25.13
C ALA A 154 -3.30 3.28 23.90
N GLY A 155 -2.08 3.83 23.92
CA GLY A 155 -1.46 4.61 22.86
C GLY A 155 0.04 4.79 23.14
N ASP A 156 0.74 5.46 22.22
CA ASP A 156 2.16 5.70 22.34
C ASP A 156 2.54 6.54 23.56
N SER A 157 3.77 6.34 24.03
CA SER A 157 4.34 7.10 25.14
C SER A 157 4.93 8.41 24.65
N HIS A 158 4.61 9.51 25.32
CA HIS A 158 5.11 10.84 24.99
C HIS A 158 5.44 11.64 26.25
N HIS A 159 6.21 12.72 26.10
CA HIS A 159 6.41 13.76 27.12
C HIS A 159 6.74 13.26 28.54
N GLY A 160 7.63 12.28 28.67
CA GLY A 160 8.03 11.76 29.97
C GLY A 160 7.16 10.59 30.44
N GLY A 161 6.83 9.65 29.55
CA GLY A 161 6.12 8.43 29.93
C GLY A 161 4.60 8.55 29.99
N HIS A 162 4.01 9.64 29.51
CA HIS A 162 2.57 9.81 29.47
C HIS A 162 1.96 9.02 28.31
N THR A 163 0.86 8.32 28.58
CA THR A 163 0.09 7.56 27.58
C THR A 163 -1.40 7.82 27.79
N VAL A 164 -2.21 7.57 26.78
CA VAL A 164 -3.68 7.46 26.94
C VAL A 164 -4.01 6.37 27.96
N VAL A 165 -5.01 6.62 28.81
CA VAL A 165 -5.45 5.71 29.87
C VAL A 165 -6.96 5.50 29.78
N ILE A 166 -7.42 4.26 29.69
CA ILE A 166 -8.85 3.92 29.77
C ILE A 166 -9.20 3.70 31.24
N VAL A 167 -10.19 4.43 31.74
CA VAL A 167 -10.58 4.42 33.16
C VAL A 167 -11.99 3.87 33.30
N ARG A 168 -12.13 2.76 34.01
CA ARG A 168 -13.41 2.10 34.28
C ARG A 168 -13.83 2.39 35.71
N CYS A 169 -14.91 3.14 35.86
CA CYS A 169 -15.53 3.44 37.14
C CYS A 169 -16.89 2.73 37.27
N THR A 170 -17.47 2.71 38.47
CA THR A 170 -18.83 2.16 38.67
C THR A 170 -19.90 2.89 37.88
N GLY A 171 -19.71 4.18 37.61
CA GLY A 171 -20.62 5.01 36.81
C GLY A 171 -20.41 4.91 35.29
N GLY A 172 -19.39 4.19 34.82
CA GLY A 172 -19.09 4.00 33.40
C GLY A 172 -17.61 4.17 33.07
N THR A 173 -17.30 4.27 31.78
CA THR A 173 -15.91 4.33 31.27
C THR A 173 -15.62 5.71 30.69
N VAL A 174 -14.44 6.25 31.00
CA VAL A 174 -13.90 7.48 30.38
C VAL A 174 -12.47 7.24 29.90
N VAL A 175 -12.01 8.08 28.98
CA VAL A 175 -10.64 8.01 28.43
C VAL A 175 -9.88 9.25 28.88
N TYR A 176 -8.79 9.06 29.59
CA TYR A 176 -7.87 10.13 29.96
C TYR A 176 -6.83 10.32 28.85
N LYS A 177 -6.72 11.55 28.35
CA LYS A 177 -5.72 11.94 27.36
C LYS A 177 -4.76 12.97 27.96
N PRO A 178 -3.47 12.65 28.13
CA PRO A 178 -2.48 13.55 28.72
C PRO A 178 -1.97 14.60 27.71
N ARG A 179 -2.89 15.21 26.94
CA ARG A 179 -2.62 16.23 25.93
C ARG A 179 -3.70 17.32 25.93
N PRO A 180 -3.41 18.53 25.44
CA PRO A 180 -4.45 19.54 25.17
C PRO A 180 -5.63 18.95 24.39
N MET A 181 -6.86 19.32 24.78
CA MET A 181 -8.12 18.78 24.24
C MET A 181 -9.06 19.87 23.69
N GLU A 182 -8.57 21.09 23.60
CA GLU A 182 -9.26 22.21 22.97
C GLU A 182 -9.61 21.89 21.51
N VAL A 183 -8.72 21.19 20.80
CA VAL A 183 -8.94 20.73 19.42
C VAL A 183 -10.17 19.81 19.31
N ASP A 184 -10.32 18.85 20.22
CA ASP A 184 -11.48 17.95 20.25
C ASP A 184 -12.78 18.74 20.47
N ARG A 185 -12.77 19.74 21.37
CA ARG A 185 -13.93 20.61 21.64
C ARG A 185 -14.29 21.48 20.44
N GLU A 186 -13.31 22.16 19.83
CA GLU A 186 -13.58 23.04 18.69
C GLU A 186 -14.01 22.24 17.45
N LEU A 187 -13.46 21.04 17.25
CA LEU A 187 -13.90 20.16 16.17
C LEU A 187 -15.30 19.61 16.41
N ALA A 188 -15.67 19.24 17.63
CA ALA A 188 -17.05 18.89 17.98
C ALA A 188 -18.02 20.05 17.63
N GLY A 189 -17.63 21.28 17.97
CA GLY A 189 -18.38 22.49 17.64
C GLY A 189 -18.54 22.68 16.13
N LEU A 190 -17.46 22.57 15.36
CA LEU A 190 -17.50 22.68 13.90
C LEU A 190 -18.37 21.59 13.28
N VAL A 191 -18.16 20.34 13.65
CA VAL A 191 -18.90 19.19 13.11
C VAL A 191 -20.40 19.33 13.39
N SER A 192 -20.81 19.75 14.59
CA SER A 192 -22.23 19.95 14.92
C SER A 192 -22.97 20.96 14.03
N VAL A 193 -22.24 21.93 13.45
CA VAL A 193 -22.78 22.91 12.51
C VAL A 193 -22.82 22.36 11.08
N LEU A 194 -21.90 21.44 10.75
CA LEU A 194 -21.74 20.88 9.41
C LEU A 194 -22.62 19.64 9.18
N SER A 195 -22.72 18.74 10.16
CA SER A 195 -23.33 17.43 9.97
C SER A 195 -23.80 16.84 11.30
N ASP A 196 -24.97 16.20 11.29
CA ASP A 196 -25.49 15.36 12.38
C ASP A 196 -25.12 13.87 12.22
N ALA A 197 -24.64 13.47 11.04
CA ALA A 197 -24.25 12.09 10.73
C ALA A 197 -22.87 11.65 11.29
N ILE A 198 -22.05 12.60 11.74
CA ILE A 198 -20.68 12.37 12.22
C ILE A 198 -20.47 13.09 13.56
N ARG A 199 -19.54 12.58 14.38
CA ARG A 199 -19.20 13.21 15.66
C ARG A 199 -17.80 12.80 16.15
N VAL A 200 -17.23 13.63 17.03
CA VAL A 200 -16.12 13.25 17.90
C VAL A 200 -16.64 12.97 19.32
N PRO A 201 -15.88 12.27 20.18
CA PRO A 201 -16.21 12.10 21.58
C PRO A 201 -16.41 13.45 22.29
N ARG A 202 -17.42 13.53 23.17
CA ARG A 202 -17.52 14.64 24.13
C ARG A 202 -16.27 14.69 25.00
N ALA A 203 -15.79 15.90 25.28
CA ALA A 203 -14.55 16.13 26.00
C ALA A 203 -14.72 17.11 27.18
N VAL A 204 -14.03 16.82 28.28
CA VAL A 204 -13.79 17.75 29.40
C VAL A 204 -12.36 18.24 29.27
N VAL A 205 -12.21 19.51 28.90
CA VAL A 205 -10.91 20.16 28.71
C VAL A 205 -10.34 20.63 30.05
N ARG A 206 -9.04 20.39 30.24
CA ARG A 206 -8.24 20.84 31.39
C ARG A 206 -6.93 21.45 30.91
N ASP A 207 -6.16 22.01 31.84
CA ASP A 207 -4.90 22.67 31.53
C ASP A 207 -3.83 21.65 31.09
N GLY A 208 -3.62 21.54 29.77
CA GLY A 208 -2.64 20.64 29.16
C GLY A 208 -3.01 19.15 29.13
N TYR A 209 -4.25 18.79 29.48
CA TYR A 209 -4.78 17.43 29.41
C TYR A 209 -6.31 17.45 29.29
N GLY A 210 -6.96 16.29 29.17
CA GLY A 210 -8.40 16.21 29.32
C GLY A 210 -8.95 14.80 29.41
N TRP A 211 -10.28 14.72 29.38
CA TRP A 211 -11.05 13.49 29.45
C TRP A 211 -12.02 13.41 28.27
N ALA A 212 -12.11 12.26 27.62
CA ALA A 212 -13.09 11.97 26.58
C ALA A 212 -14.10 10.94 27.09
N GLU A 213 -15.33 11.01 26.60
CA GLU A 213 -16.27 9.89 26.73
C GLU A 213 -15.70 8.64 26.04
N HIS A 214 -15.98 7.46 26.61
CA HIS A 214 -15.67 6.21 25.93
C HIS A 214 -16.73 5.93 24.85
N VAL A 215 -16.27 5.50 23.68
CA VAL A 215 -17.15 5.15 22.56
C VAL A 215 -17.04 3.65 22.33
N ASP A 216 -18.10 2.92 22.65
CA ASP A 216 -18.15 1.48 22.41
C ASP A 216 -18.29 1.19 20.91
N HIS A 217 -17.63 0.15 20.45
CA HIS A 217 -17.84 -0.36 19.11
C HIS A 217 -19.21 -1.06 18.99
N ARG A 218 -19.91 -0.79 17.89
CA ARG A 218 -21.17 -1.44 17.54
C ARG A 218 -21.24 -1.61 16.03
N TYR A 219 -21.52 -2.82 15.56
CA TYR A 219 -21.85 -3.04 14.15
C TYR A 219 -23.19 -2.39 13.78
N CYS A 220 -23.31 -2.00 12.51
CA CYS A 220 -24.60 -1.64 11.91
C CYS A 220 -25.58 -2.82 11.99
N ALA A 221 -26.83 -2.53 12.33
CA ALA A 221 -27.87 -3.53 12.53
C ALA A 221 -28.44 -4.06 11.20
N ASP A 222 -28.43 -3.23 10.15
CA ASP A 222 -29.00 -3.53 8.85
C ASP A 222 -28.37 -2.70 7.73
N GLU A 223 -28.81 -2.95 6.50
CA GLU A 223 -28.43 -2.22 5.29
C GLU A 223 -28.66 -0.70 5.41
N THR A 224 -29.71 -0.27 6.10
CA THR A 224 -30.04 1.16 6.22
C THR A 224 -29.02 1.86 7.11
N GLU A 225 -28.60 1.23 8.21
CA GLU A 225 -27.48 1.73 9.02
C GLU A 225 -26.15 1.70 8.26
N LEU A 226 -25.90 0.67 7.44
CA LEU A 226 -24.68 0.60 6.62
C LEU A 226 -24.60 1.73 5.60
N VAL A 227 -25.67 1.98 4.85
CA VAL A 227 -25.75 3.11 3.89
C VAL A 227 -25.46 4.43 4.60
N ARG A 228 -26.05 4.66 5.78
CA ARG A 228 -25.79 5.88 6.58
C ARG A 228 -24.35 5.96 7.04
N PHE A 229 -23.76 4.85 7.49
CA PHE A 229 -22.38 4.82 7.94
C PHE A 229 -21.41 5.21 6.82
N TYR A 230 -21.51 4.58 5.65
CA TYR A 230 -20.61 4.88 4.54
C TYR A 230 -20.81 6.29 3.98
N ARG A 231 -22.06 6.79 3.95
CA ARG A 231 -22.33 8.20 3.63
C ARG A 231 -21.69 9.16 4.63
N ALA A 232 -21.73 8.82 5.92
CA ALA A 232 -21.08 9.59 6.98
C ALA A 232 -19.54 9.54 6.89
N LEU A 233 -18.92 8.49 6.35
CA LEU A 233 -17.48 8.52 6.02
C LEU A 233 -17.15 9.58 4.97
N GLY A 234 -18.04 9.77 3.98
CA GLY A 234 -17.94 10.87 3.02
C GLY A 234 -17.95 12.25 3.68
N HIS A 235 -18.77 12.42 4.72
CA HIS A 235 -18.79 13.64 5.53
C HIS A 235 -17.44 13.86 6.23
N TRP A 236 -16.84 12.81 6.80
CA TRP A 236 -15.49 12.91 7.39
C TRP A 236 -14.42 13.29 6.37
N LEU A 237 -14.47 12.75 5.14
CA LEU A 237 -13.55 13.15 4.06
C LEU A 237 -13.63 14.64 3.79
N ALA A 238 -14.84 15.21 3.69
CA ALA A 238 -15.03 16.64 3.44
C ALA A 238 -14.55 17.50 4.61
N VAL A 239 -14.86 17.13 5.86
CA VAL A 239 -14.37 17.86 7.05
C VAL A 239 -12.85 17.86 7.11
N MET A 240 -12.21 16.69 6.99
CA MET A 240 -10.75 16.61 7.07
C MET A 240 -10.07 17.28 5.87
N ARG A 241 -10.69 17.23 4.69
CA ARG A 241 -10.21 17.99 3.53
C ARG A 241 -10.26 19.50 3.75
N LEU A 242 -11.31 20.00 4.39
CA LEU A 242 -11.46 21.40 4.77
C LEU A 242 -10.37 21.82 5.77
N VAL A 243 -10.26 21.11 6.90
CA VAL A 243 -9.31 21.48 7.97
C VAL A 243 -7.89 21.01 7.69
N SER A 244 -7.57 20.54 6.48
CA SER A 244 -6.25 19.98 6.14
C SER A 244 -5.78 18.85 7.09
N GLY A 245 -6.72 18.12 7.68
CA GLY A 245 -6.45 17.10 8.67
C GLY A 245 -5.82 15.82 8.12
N THR A 246 -5.16 15.08 8.99
CA THR A 246 -4.40 13.85 8.69
C THR A 246 -4.64 12.80 9.79
N ASP A 247 -4.09 11.59 9.63
CA ASP A 247 -4.06 10.55 10.68
C ASP A 247 -5.40 9.90 11.07
N LEU A 248 -6.39 9.86 10.17
CA LEU A 248 -7.61 9.06 10.36
C LEU A 248 -7.40 7.58 10.01
N HIS A 249 -6.34 6.99 10.55
CA HIS A 249 -6.06 5.57 10.45
C HIS A 249 -7.09 4.73 11.22
N ALA A 250 -7.08 3.42 10.99
CA ALA A 250 -8.10 2.48 11.48
C ALA A 250 -8.26 2.48 13.01
N GLU A 251 -7.19 2.75 13.77
CA GLU A 251 -7.22 2.85 15.24
C GLU A 251 -7.90 4.13 15.76
N ASN A 252 -7.97 5.18 14.94
CA ASN A 252 -8.51 6.49 15.32
C ASN A 252 -10.01 6.65 14.97
N LEU A 253 -10.62 5.59 14.43
CA LEU A 253 -12.02 5.55 14.04
C LEU A 253 -12.74 4.39 14.75
N ILE A 254 -13.90 4.68 15.35
CA ILE A 254 -14.78 3.66 15.93
C ILE A 254 -16.13 3.67 15.19
N ALA A 255 -16.53 2.51 14.68
CA ALA A 255 -17.89 2.29 14.21
C ALA A 255 -18.84 2.15 15.39
N HIS A 256 -19.75 3.12 15.55
CA HIS A 256 -20.79 3.10 16.58
C HIS A 256 -22.16 2.98 15.92
N GLY A 257 -22.39 1.84 15.26
CA GLY A 257 -23.54 1.63 14.38
C GLY A 257 -23.43 2.51 13.14
N PRO A 258 -24.46 3.33 12.81
CA PRO A 258 -24.46 4.15 11.60
C PRO A 258 -23.57 5.40 11.73
N VAL A 259 -22.92 5.62 12.89
CA VAL A 259 -22.12 6.82 13.16
C VAL A 259 -20.64 6.45 13.23
N PRO A 260 -19.81 6.86 12.26
CA PRO A 260 -18.36 6.78 12.36
C PRO A 260 -17.84 7.87 13.32
N VAL A 261 -17.25 7.46 14.43
CA VAL A 261 -16.76 8.36 15.48
C VAL A 261 -15.24 8.46 15.43
N VAL A 262 -14.71 9.64 15.11
CA VAL A 262 -13.26 9.91 15.14
C VAL A 262 -12.86 10.14 16.59
N VAL A 263 -12.15 9.18 17.17
CA VAL A 263 -11.76 9.20 18.59
C VAL A 263 -10.45 9.92 18.84
N ASP A 264 -9.62 10.12 17.81
CA ASP A 264 -8.46 11.00 17.87
C ASP A 264 -8.45 11.98 16.69
N CYS A 265 -8.42 13.27 16.99
CA CYS A 265 -8.56 14.35 16.01
C CYS A 265 -7.56 15.49 16.23
N GLU A 266 -6.44 15.20 16.90
CA GLU A 266 -5.43 16.21 17.23
C GLU A 266 -4.65 16.75 16.03
N SER A 267 -4.71 16.07 14.89
CA SER A 267 -3.97 16.33 13.65
C SER A 267 -4.81 17.09 12.61
N VAL A 268 -5.23 18.31 12.96
CA VAL A 268 -5.92 19.25 12.06
C VAL A 268 -5.07 20.49 11.79
N PHE A 269 -5.32 21.15 10.65
CA PHE A 269 -4.54 22.28 10.14
C PHE A 269 -3.04 21.98 10.00
N THR A 270 -2.70 20.72 9.71
CA THR A 270 -1.33 20.24 9.58
C THR A 270 -0.58 21.04 8.50
N PRO A 271 0.55 21.70 8.85
CA PRO A 271 1.37 22.41 7.88
C PRO A 271 1.85 21.47 6.77
N ARG A 272 1.82 21.96 5.54
CA ARG A 272 2.29 21.23 4.36
C ARG A 272 3.47 21.95 3.72
N PRO A 273 4.72 21.60 4.07
CA PRO A 273 5.89 22.11 3.37
C PRO A 273 5.89 21.60 1.92
N ALA A 274 6.47 22.38 1.01
CA ALA A 274 6.64 21.97 -0.39
C ALA A 274 7.56 20.74 -0.48
N HIS A 275 7.27 19.82 -1.40
CA HIS A 275 8.17 18.70 -1.67
C HIS A 275 9.43 19.22 -2.38
N PRO A 276 10.66 18.88 -1.92
CA PRO A 276 11.85 19.14 -2.73
C PRO A 276 11.79 18.30 -4.01
N SER A 277 12.36 18.77 -5.12
CA SER A 277 12.34 17.94 -6.33
C SER A 277 13.03 16.60 -6.08
N THR A 278 12.38 15.52 -6.50
CA THR A 278 12.93 14.16 -6.33
C THR A 278 14.03 13.85 -7.34
N GLY A 279 14.05 14.59 -8.46
CA GLY A 279 14.84 14.25 -9.65
C GLY A 279 14.18 13.22 -10.58
N ALA A 280 12.99 12.71 -10.23
CA ALA A 280 12.24 11.74 -11.03
C ALA A 280 11.41 12.38 -12.17
N GLY A 281 11.47 13.71 -12.30
CA GLY A 281 10.68 14.54 -13.21
C GLY A 281 9.64 15.40 -12.47
N GLU A 282 9.51 16.67 -12.85
CA GLU A 282 8.61 17.61 -12.18
C GLU A 282 7.14 17.16 -12.26
N ALA A 283 6.70 16.57 -13.37
CA ALA A 283 5.34 16.03 -13.50
C ALA A 283 5.05 14.93 -12.46
N THR A 284 6.03 14.07 -12.19
CA THR A 284 5.92 13.03 -11.15
C THR A 284 5.80 13.66 -9.76
N ASP A 285 6.62 14.68 -9.48
CA ASP A 285 6.57 15.44 -8.23
C ASP A 285 5.23 16.17 -8.06
N LEU A 286 4.72 16.78 -9.13
CA LEU A 286 3.42 17.46 -9.17
C LEU A 286 2.26 16.50 -8.92
N VAL A 287 2.26 15.30 -9.53
CA VAL A 287 1.23 14.30 -9.26
C VAL A 287 1.27 13.84 -7.80
N ALA A 288 2.45 13.56 -7.24
CA ALA A 288 2.57 13.18 -5.83
C ALA A 288 2.06 14.31 -4.90
N GLU A 289 2.39 15.56 -5.23
CA GLU A 289 1.94 16.75 -4.52
C GLU A 289 0.43 16.98 -4.67
N GLN A 290 -0.14 16.70 -5.84
CA GLN A 290 -1.56 16.78 -6.12
C GLN A 290 -2.34 15.73 -5.32
N LEU A 291 -1.93 14.46 -5.35
CA LEU A 291 -2.54 13.37 -4.57
C LEU A 291 -2.51 13.66 -3.07
N THR A 292 -1.35 14.04 -2.52
CA THR A 292 -1.24 14.43 -1.10
C THR A 292 -2.00 15.72 -0.76
N GLY A 293 -2.48 16.46 -1.77
CA GLY A 293 -3.28 17.67 -1.63
C GLY A 293 -4.78 17.39 -1.51
N THR A 294 -5.18 16.18 -1.88
CA THR A 294 -6.57 15.71 -1.87
C THR A 294 -6.94 15.02 -0.55
N VAL A 295 -8.15 14.48 -0.50
CA VAL A 295 -8.65 13.55 0.53
C VAL A 295 -7.74 12.35 0.83
N MET A 296 -6.79 11.97 -0.03
CA MET A 296 -5.83 10.88 0.27
C MET A 296 -5.00 11.14 1.52
N ARG A 297 -4.69 12.40 1.84
CA ARG A 297 -3.85 12.73 3.00
C ARG A 297 -4.57 12.51 4.33
N THR A 298 -5.88 12.33 4.32
CA THR A 298 -6.68 12.22 5.55
C THR A 298 -6.34 10.97 6.36
N GLY A 299 -5.79 9.93 5.74
CA GLY A 299 -5.60 8.60 6.35
C GLY A 299 -6.86 7.73 6.33
N LEU A 300 -8.00 8.26 5.87
CA LEU A 300 -9.27 7.53 5.83
C LEU A 300 -9.39 6.64 4.58
N LEU A 301 -8.85 7.09 3.44
CA LEU A 301 -8.90 6.34 2.17
C LEU A 301 -7.84 5.23 2.13
N PRO A 302 -8.14 4.10 1.45
CA PRO A 302 -7.21 3.00 1.28
C PRO A 302 -5.83 3.42 0.78
N GLY A 303 -4.81 2.89 1.46
CA GLY A 303 -3.41 3.17 1.21
C GLY A 303 -2.55 2.17 1.97
N ARG A 304 -1.86 1.31 1.24
CA ARG A 304 -0.93 0.32 1.84
C ARG A 304 0.42 0.95 2.15
N GLY A 305 0.99 0.59 3.29
CA GLY A 305 2.30 1.04 3.72
C GLY A 305 3.42 0.56 2.80
N ALA A 306 4.42 1.41 2.58
CA ALA A 306 5.63 1.08 1.83
C ALA A 306 6.82 0.64 2.73
N GLY A 307 6.70 0.86 4.04
CA GLY A 307 7.71 0.56 5.06
C GLY A 307 8.07 -0.93 5.14
N LEU A 308 9.30 -1.27 5.54
CA LEU A 308 9.77 -2.67 5.55
C LEU A 308 9.00 -3.57 6.53
N GLY A 309 8.50 -3.03 7.65
CA GLY A 309 7.77 -3.80 8.66
C GLY A 309 6.28 -3.96 8.37
N TRP A 310 5.71 -3.00 7.62
CA TRP A 310 4.28 -2.90 7.33
C TRP A 310 3.99 -2.87 5.82
N ARG A 311 4.92 -3.39 5.01
CA ARG A 311 4.79 -3.37 3.55
C ARG A 311 3.51 -4.07 3.14
N GLY A 312 2.68 -3.38 2.39
CA GLY A 312 1.41 -3.92 1.91
C GLY A 312 0.31 -3.94 2.97
N VAL A 313 0.53 -3.53 4.23
CA VAL A 313 -0.58 -3.38 5.21
C VAL A 313 -1.33 -2.09 4.92
N ASP A 314 -2.66 -2.16 4.81
CA ASP A 314 -3.53 -1.00 4.74
C ASP A 314 -3.98 -0.59 6.15
N GLY A 315 -3.38 0.48 6.67
CA GLY A 315 -3.74 1.05 7.97
C GLY A 315 -4.85 2.10 7.90
N SER A 316 -5.43 2.35 6.73
CA SER A 316 -6.42 3.41 6.56
C SER A 316 -7.74 3.09 7.26
N GLY A 317 -8.49 4.13 7.61
CA GLY A 317 -9.79 3.96 8.28
C GLY A 317 -10.84 3.19 7.48
N MET A 318 -10.72 3.09 6.14
CA MET A 318 -11.64 2.32 5.29
C MET A 318 -11.03 1.05 4.67
N GLY A 319 -9.72 0.99 4.48
CA GLY A 319 -9.02 -0.07 3.73
C GLY A 319 -8.44 -1.20 4.58
N GLY A 320 -8.43 -1.06 5.92
CA GLY A 320 -7.99 -2.09 6.87
C GLY A 320 -8.90 -3.31 6.98
N LEU A 321 -9.20 -3.96 5.85
CA LEU A 321 -10.25 -4.99 5.75
C LEU A 321 -9.75 -6.38 6.20
N PRO A 322 -10.61 -7.19 6.88
CA PRO A 322 -10.23 -8.50 7.37
C PRO A 322 -9.88 -9.46 6.23
N GLY A 323 -8.79 -10.22 6.37
CA GLY A 323 -8.36 -11.22 5.38
C GLY A 323 -7.50 -10.68 4.23
N GLU A 324 -7.37 -9.36 4.09
CA GLU A 324 -6.62 -8.69 3.01
C GLU A 324 -5.27 -8.13 3.44
N GLN A 325 -4.99 -8.19 4.74
CA GLN A 325 -3.75 -7.71 5.32
C GLN A 325 -2.69 -8.81 5.23
N PRO A 326 -1.47 -8.49 4.76
CA PRO A 326 -0.38 -9.45 4.77
C PRO A 326 -0.02 -9.83 6.21
N GLU A 327 0.55 -11.02 6.39
CA GLU A 327 1.20 -11.33 7.65
C GLU A 327 2.46 -10.47 7.79
N ILE A 328 2.60 -9.82 8.94
CA ILE A 328 3.76 -8.99 9.26
C ILE A 328 4.73 -9.77 10.12
N GLY A 329 6.03 -9.65 9.81
CA GLY A 329 7.08 -10.26 10.60
C GLY A 329 7.32 -9.44 11.88
N ILE A 330 6.93 -9.99 13.04
CA ILE A 330 7.19 -9.34 14.34
C ILE A 330 8.24 -10.16 15.10
N PRO A 331 9.23 -9.51 15.75
CA PRO A 331 10.16 -10.23 16.62
C PRO A 331 9.42 -10.85 17.82
N ASP A 332 9.49 -12.17 17.96
CA ASP A 332 8.93 -12.92 19.09
C ASP A 332 10.00 -13.81 19.76
N LEU A 333 9.75 -14.22 21.00
CA LEU A 333 10.64 -15.08 21.77
C LEU A 333 10.31 -16.56 21.52
N VAL A 334 11.15 -17.24 20.75
CA VAL A 334 11.02 -18.67 20.45
C VAL A 334 11.89 -19.49 21.39
N GLY A 335 11.35 -20.61 21.91
CA GLY A 335 12.05 -21.46 22.89
C GLY A 335 12.10 -20.86 24.29
N ALA A 336 11.11 -20.01 24.64
CA ALA A 336 10.97 -19.49 26.00
C ALA A 336 10.92 -20.66 27.01
N GLY A 337 11.61 -20.51 28.15
CA GLY A 337 11.69 -21.59 29.15
C GLY A 337 12.91 -22.51 29.00
N THR A 338 13.71 -22.38 27.95
CA THR A 338 14.94 -23.16 27.73
C THR A 338 16.17 -22.26 27.52
N ASP A 339 17.37 -22.82 27.65
CA ASP A 339 18.63 -22.11 27.38
C ASP A 339 18.89 -21.84 25.87
N THR A 340 18.01 -22.30 25.00
CA THR A 340 18.04 -22.06 23.55
C THR A 340 17.05 -20.97 23.11
N ALA A 341 16.43 -20.28 24.07
CA ALA A 341 15.55 -19.14 23.80
C ALA A 341 16.24 -18.11 22.90
N ARG A 342 15.54 -17.65 21.88
CA ARG A 342 16.05 -16.67 20.91
C ARG A 342 14.94 -15.76 20.42
N VAL A 343 15.31 -14.56 19.97
CA VAL A 343 14.39 -13.67 19.27
C VAL A 343 14.39 -14.05 17.80
N GLU A 344 13.22 -14.42 17.28
CA GLU A 344 13.01 -14.80 15.88
C GLU A 344 11.89 -13.95 15.29
N THR A 345 11.96 -13.62 14.01
CA THR A 345 10.85 -12.92 13.32
C THR A 345 9.79 -13.95 12.97
N VAL A 346 8.62 -13.84 13.60
CA VAL A 346 7.49 -14.74 13.39
C VAL A 346 6.40 -14.02 12.59
N PRO A 347 5.76 -14.69 11.61
CA PRO A 347 4.60 -14.11 10.93
C PRO A 347 3.43 -13.92 11.90
N HIS A 348 2.86 -12.71 11.91
CA HIS A 348 1.67 -12.36 12.69
C HIS A 348 0.61 -11.75 11.79
N ARG A 349 -0.65 -12.15 12.01
CA ARG A 349 -1.80 -11.49 11.40
C ARG A 349 -2.05 -10.14 12.07
N VAL A 350 -2.31 -9.12 11.26
CA VAL A 350 -2.71 -7.80 11.76
C VAL A 350 -4.09 -7.94 12.45
N PRO A 351 -4.23 -7.51 13.71
CA PRO A 351 -5.52 -7.53 14.40
C PRO A 351 -6.55 -6.61 13.72
N THR A 352 -7.82 -6.99 13.76
CA THR A 352 -8.91 -6.11 13.31
C THR A 352 -9.16 -5.01 14.32
N THR A 353 -9.36 -3.79 13.83
CA THR A 353 -9.66 -2.58 14.62
C THR A 353 -11.17 -2.29 14.67
N ALA A 354 -11.56 -1.36 15.54
CA ALA A 354 -12.95 -1.03 15.82
C ALA A 354 -13.61 -0.09 14.78
N ASN A 355 -12.94 0.21 13.66
CA ASN A 355 -13.42 1.10 12.60
C ASN A 355 -14.48 0.47 11.67
N LEU A 356 -14.60 -0.85 11.66
CA LEU A 356 -15.44 -1.56 10.68
C LEU A 356 -16.91 -1.61 11.10
N PRO A 357 -17.86 -1.29 10.18
CA PRO A 357 -19.29 -1.24 10.49
C PRO A 357 -19.97 -2.62 10.45
N SER A 358 -19.32 -3.64 9.90
CA SER A 358 -19.78 -5.04 9.87
C SER A 358 -18.61 -6.02 10.02
N PRO A 359 -18.87 -7.28 10.39
CA PRO A 359 -17.85 -8.34 10.38
C PRO A 359 -17.32 -8.66 8.96
N GLU A 360 -18.17 -8.45 7.95
CA GLU A 360 -17.90 -8.68 6.53
C GLU A 360 -18.14 -7.35 5.78
N PRO A 361 -17.20 -6.40 5.84
CA PRO A 361 -17.34 -5.10 5.18
C PRO A 361 -17.27 -5.25 3.66
N ASP A 362 -18.20 -4.60 2.94
CA ASP A 362 -18.26 -4.59 1.47
C ASP A 362 -18.09 -3.15 0.95
N LEU A 363 -16.84 -2.70 0.87
CA LEU A 363 -16.54 -1.34 0.44
C LEU A 363 -16.99 -1.06 -0.99
N VAL A 364 -17.05 -2.08 -1.86
CA VAL A 364 -17.44 -1.97 -3.28
C VAL A 364 -18.92 -1.64 -3.42
N ARG A 365 -19.75 -2.22 -2.56
CA ARG A 365 -21.18 -1.95 -2.59
C ARG A 365 -21.50 -0.53 -2.13
N TYR A 366 -20.75 0.01 -1.17
CA TYR A 366 -21.10 1.27 -0.51
C TYR A 366 -20.23 2.48 -0.86
N TRP A 367 -19.16 2.35 -1.64
CA TRP A 367 -18.36 3.52 -2.03
C TRP A 367 -19.13 4.62 -2.78
N PRO A 368 -20.21 4.36 -3.56
CA PRO A 368 -21.00 5.45 -4.12
C PRO A 368 -21.64 6.32 -3.03
N GLU A 369 -21.98 5.74 -1.88
CA GLU A 369 -22.48 6.49 -0.71
C GLU A 369 -21.38 7.35 -0.08
N VAL A 370 -20.13 6.87 -0.04
CA VAL A 370 -18.98 7.67 0.43
C VAL A 370 -18.80 8.91 -0.45
N VAL A 371 -18.84 8.75 -1.78
CA VAL A 371 -18.75 9.87 -2.72
C VAL A 371 -19.93 10.81 -2.59
N ALA A 372 -21.15 10.29 -2.50
CA ALA A 372 -22.36 11.09 -2.33
C ALA A 372 -22.34 11.91 -1.02
N GLY A 373 -21.86 11.32 0.08
CA GLY A 373 -21.71 12.02 1.35
C GLY A 373 -20.63 13.11 1.31
N PHE A 374 -19.52 12.87 0.59
CA PHE A 374 -18.51 13.91 0.36
C PHE A 374 -19.11 15.09 -0.40
N ASP A 375 -19.81 14.84 -1.51
CA ASP A 375 -20.43 15.87 -2.35
C ASP A 375 -21.46 16.68 -1.54
N GLU A 376 -22.34 15.99 -0.80
CA GLU A 376 -23.37 16.62 0.06
C GLU A 376 -22.75 17.60 1.07
N LEU A 377 -21.71 17.17 1.79
CA LEU A 377 -21.10 18.03 2.80
C LEU A 377 -20.24 19.12 2.16
N ALA A 378 -19.58 18.84 1.04
CA ALA A 378 -18.80 19.84 0.31
C ALA A 378 -19.67 20.99 -0.21
N GLU A 379 -20.88 20.70 -0.69
CA GLU A 379 -21.86 21.73 -1.07
C GLU A 379 -22.25 22.60 0.13
N ARG A 380 -22.52 21.99 1.29
CA ARG A 380 -22.87 22.70 2.53
C ARG A 380 -21.73 23.58 3.04
N ILE A 381 -20.50 23.08 3.08
CA ILE A 381 -19.32 23.86 3.48
C ILE A 381 -19.14 25.05 2.54
N THR A 382 -19.29 24.83 1.23
CA THR A 382 -19.20 25.89 0.22
C THR A 382 -20.31 26.94 0.38
N ALA A 383 -21.51 26.55 0.77
CA ALA A 383 -22.59 27.48 1.09
C ALA A 383 -22.27 28.35 2.32
N LEU A 384 -21.69 27.75 3.38
CA LEU A 384 -21.25 28.48 4.57
C LEU A 384 -20.09 29.45 4.28
N ASP A 385 -19.16 29.07 3.39
CA ASP A 385 -18.09 29.96 2.94
C ASP A 385 -18.65 31.20 2.21
N LYS A 386 -19.61 30.98 1.30
CA LYS A 386 -20.28 32.07 0.57
C LYS A 386 -21.11 32.97 1.48
N ALA A 387 -21.63 32.45 2.59
CA ALA A 387 -22.33 33.22 3.61
C ALA A 387 -21.38 34.00 4.54
N GLY A 388 -20.07 33.76 4.48
CA GLY A 388 -19.06 34.37 5.36
C GLY A 388 -19.02 33.78 6.77
N GLU A 389 -19.69 32.64 7.00
CA GLU A 389 -19.79 32.00 8.32
C GLU A 389 -18.66 30.99 8.57
N LEU A 390 -18.10 30.41 7.50
CA LEU A 390 -17.06 29.38 7.60
C LEU A 390 -15.77 29.89 8.24
N GLU A 391 -15.30 31.06 7.82
CA GLU A 391 -14.06 31.66 8.32
C GLU A 391 -14.12 31.90 9.84
N GLN A 392 -15.24 32.42 10.34
CA GLN A 392 -15.45 32.61 11.78
C GLN A 392 -15.46 31.27 12.55
N ALA A 393 -16.02 30.21 11.95
CA ALA A 393 -16.02 28.89 12.57
C ALA A 393 -14.59 28.31 12.66
N LEU A 394 -13.78 28.48 11.63
CA LEU A 394 -12.38 27.99 11.62
C LEU A 394 -11.45 28.85 12.49
N TYR A 395 -11.70 30.15 12.66
CA TYR A 395 -10.88 31.01 13.52
C TYR A 395 -10.92 30.63 15.01
N ARG A 396 -11.88 29.80 15.45
CA ARG A 396 -11.88 29.24 16.80
C ARG A 396 -10.66 28.36 17.08
N PHE A 397 -10.03 27.83 16.04
CA PHE A 397 -8.82 27.00 16.15
C PHE A 397 -7.53 27.81 16.20
N ALA A 398 -7.57 29.14 16.03
CA ALA A 398 -6.39 29.99 15.81
C ALA A 398 -5.23 29.72 16.79
N ASP A 399 -5.55 29.67 18.09
CA ASP A 399 -4.58 29.50 19.18
C ASP A 399 -4.62 28.10 19.81
N VAL A 400 -5.35 27.16 19.19
CA VAL A 400 -5.45 25.78 19.68
C VAL A 400 -4.20 25.01 19.31
N THR A 401 -3.62 24.28 20.26
CA THR A 401 -2.50 23.37 19.99
C THR A 401 -2.98 22.16 19.21
N VAL A 402 -2.36 21.91 18.05
CA VAL A 402 -2.62 20.76 17.17
C VAL A 402 -1.32 19.98 16.97
N ARG A 403 -1.43 18.66 16.80
CA ARG A 403 -0.30 17.77 16.52
C ARG A 403 0.07 17.83 15.05
N VAL A 404 1.37 17.84 14.77
CA VAL A 404 1.91 17.75 13.41
C VAL A 404 2.72 16.46 13.29
N ILE A 405 2.27 15.55 12.45
CA ILE A 405 2.97 14.29 12.21
C ILE A 405 4.01 14.53 11.13
N VAL A 406 5.25 14.75 11.57
CA VAL A 406 6.39 14.94 10.65
C VAL A 406 6.97 13.63 10.16
N ARG A 407 6.77 12.55 10.92
CA ARG A 407 7.21 11.18 10.62
C ARG A 407 6.27 10.20 11.29
N ASP A 408 6.04 9.09 10.61
CA ASP A 408 5.16 8.02 11.05
C ASP A 408 5.73 7.37 12.33
N THR A 409 4.86 6.99 13.26
CA THR A 409 5.25 6.31 14.51
C THR A 409 6.09 5.05 14.26
N GLU A 410 5.84 4.32 13.17
CA GLU A 410 6.63 3.14 12.78
C GLU A 410 8.12 3.48 12.66
N SER A 411 8.45 4.58 11.99
CA SER A 411 9.84 5.01 11.78
C SER A 411 10.55 5.27 13.11
N TYR A 412 9.86 5.92 14.05
CA TYR A 412 10.38 6.11 15.40
C TYR A 412 10.53 4.81 16.18
N THR A 413 9.57 3.89 16.03
CA THR A 413 9.60 2.58 16.68
C THR A 413 10.79 1.75 16.21
N GLU A 414 11.12 1.75 14.92
CA GLU A 414 12.29 1.06 14.38
C GLU A 414 13.62 1.69 14.83
N LEU A 415 13.70 3.02 14.87
CA LEU A 415 14.85 3.71 15.43
C LEU A 415 15.02 3.41 16.93
N ALA A 416 13.93 3.40 17.70
CA ALA A 416 13.95 2.99 19.10
C ALA A 416 14.42 1.54 19.25
N ARG A 417 13.92 0.61 18.43
CA ARG A 417 14.38 -0.80 18.43
C ARG A 417 15.89 -0.91 18.16
N MET A 418 16.43 -0.08 17.27
CA MET A 418 17.87 -0.01 17.01
C MET A 418 18.64 0.52 18.23
N LEU A 419 18.17 1.62 18.84
CA LEU A 419 18.81 2.26 20.00
C LEU A 419 18.78 1.40 21.28
N TRP A 420 17.81 0.48 21.39
CA TRP A 420 17.69 -0.47 22.49
C TRP A 420 18.25 -1.87 22.16
N HIS A 421 18.82 -2.07 20.97
CA HIS A 421 19.48 -3.32 20.59
C HIS A 421 20.80 -3.50 21.38
N PRO A 422 21.21 -4.73 21.76
CA PRO A 422 22.48 -4.95 22.50
C PRO A 422 23.70 -4.26 21.87
N ALA A 423 23.82 -4.31 20.53
CA ALA A 423 24.88 -3.60 19.82
C ALA A 423 24.82 -2.06 19.99
N GLY A 424 23.63 -1.48 20.02
CA GLY A 424 23.45 -0.04 20.24
C GLY A 424 23.61 0.37 21.70
N LEU A 425 23.27 -0.52 22.64
CA LEU A 425 23.53 -0.33 24.06
C LEU A 425 25.02 -0.47 24.42
N HIS A 426 25.77 -1.25 23.63
CA HIS A 426 27.21 -1.43 23.80
C HIS A 426 27.99 -0.18 23.39
N ASP A 427 27.66 0.38 22.23
CA ASP A 427 28.24 1.62 21.70
C ASP A 427 27.13 2.63 21.40
N GLN A 428 26.71 3.34 22.46
CA GLN A 428 25.60 4.28 22.39
C GLN A 428 25.93 5.49 21.51
N ASP A 429 27.14 6.03 21.57
CA ASP A 429 27.53 7.20 20.78
C ASP A 429 27.45 6.90 19.27
N ALA A 430 27.92 5.73 18.85
CA ALA A 430 27.77 5.27 17.47
C ALA A 430 26.30 5.06 17.08
N ALA A 431 25.48 4.49 17.98
CA ALA A 431 24.06 4.26 17.73
C ALA A 431 23.27 5.58 17.59
N GLU A 432 23.54 6.56 18.44
CA GLU A 432 22.92 7.90 18.38
C GLU A 432 23.35 8.66 17.14
N LEU A 433 24.64 8.62 16.76
CA LEU A 433 25.12 9.21 15.52
C LEU A 433 24.41 8.59 14.29
N LYS A 434 24.26 7.26 14.29
CA LYS A 434 23.55 6.54 13.24
C LYS A 434 22.07 6.94 13.20
N ALA A 435 21.39 7.02 14.35
CA ALA A 435 19.99 7.43 14.43
C ALA A 435 19.78 8.85 13.89
N ARG A 436 20.62 9.81 14.29
CA ARG A 436 20.60 11.19 13.75
C ARG A 436 20.84 11.24 12.25
N THR A 437 21.79 10.45 11.75
CA THR A 437 22.06 10.36 10.30
C THR A 437 20.85 9.81 9.53
N LEU A 438 20.16 8.81 10.11
CA LEU A 438 18.94 8.25 9.52
C LEU A 438 17.78 9.27 9.57
N LEU A 439 17.60 10.00 10.67
CA LEU A 439 16.61 11.07 10.79
C LEU A 439 16.85 12.19 9.77
N ALA A 440 18.11 12.63 9.59
CA ALA A 440 18.46 13.64 8.60
C ALA A 440 18.14 13.17 7.17
N ARG A 441 18.44 11.91 6.84
CA ARG A 441 18.06 11.31 5.55
C ARG A 441 16.55 11.22 5.39
N HIS A 442 15.85 10.81 6.43
CA HIS A 442 14.39 10.73 6.43
C HIS A 442 13.76 12.11 6.22
N SER A 443 14.28 13.16 6.86
CA SER A 443 13.80 14.54 6.67
C SER A 443 13.89 15.01 5.22
N MET A 444 14.97 14.64 4.50
CA MET A 444 15.09 14.94 3.07
C MET A 444 13.99 14.27 2.23
N ASN A 445 13.53 13.09 2.63
CA ASN A 445 12.52 12.31 1.91
C ASN A 445 11.07 12.63 2.33
N THR A 446 10.85 13.08 3.57
CA THR A 446 9.50 13.23 4.19
C THR A 446 9.14 14.66 4.55
N ARG A 447 9.99 15.63 4.19
CA ARG A 447 9.78 17.07 4.47
C ARG A 447 9.77 17.41 5.97
N GLY A 448 10.29 16.51 6.81
CA GLY A 448 10.47 16.74 8.24
C GLY A 448 11.60 17.76 8.53
N PRO A 449 11.73 18.23 9.78
CA PRO A 449 12.76 19.19 10.17
C PRO A 449 14.17 18.67 9.84
N GLY A 450 14.97 19.46 9.13
CA GLY A 450 16.35 19.13 8.78
C GLY A 450 17.40 19.59 9.80
N ASP A 451 16.97 20.31 10.84
CA ASP A 451 17.84 20.88 11.87
C ASP A 451 18.47 19.76 12.73
N PRO A 452 19.81 19.67 12.82
CA PRO A 452 20.50 18.69 13.66
C PRO A 452 20.10 18.71 15.14
N ASP A 453 19.78 19.89 15.69
CA ASP A 453 19.39 20.01 17.10
C ASP A 453 18.02 19.38 17.35
N VAL A 454 17.12 19.46 16.38
CA VAL A 454 15.85 18.72 16.40
C VAL A 454 16.10 17.22 16.39
N HIS A 455 17.01 16.71 15.55
CA HIS A 455 17.34 15.28 15.53
C HIS A 455 17.95 14.80 16.86
N VAL A 456 18.72 15.65 17.55
CA VAL A 456 19.23 15.35 18.90
C VAL A 456 18.08 15.21 19.89
N ALA A 457 17.13 16.15 19.89
CA ALA A 457 15.98 16.11 20.79
C ALA A 457 15.07 14.89 20.50
N GLU A 458 14.84 14.57 19.23
CA GLU A 458 14.10 13.36 18.83
C GLU A 458 14.77 12.08 19.36
N VAL A 459 16.09 11.95 19.20
CA VAL A 459 16.82 10.79 19.73
C VAL A 459 16.76 10.73 21.25
N ALA A 460 16.80 11.88 21.93
CA ALA A 460 16.69 11.95 23.39
C ALA A 460 15.38 11.34 23.91
N ASP A 461 14.25 11.59 23.24
CA ASP A 461 12.96 10.97 23.58
C ASP A 461 12.97 9.44 23.34
N LEU A 462 13.52 8.99 22.21
CA LEU A 462 13.59 7.55 21.89
C LEU A 462 14.47 6.76 22.89
N LEU A 463 15.54 7.39 23.40
CA LEU A 463 16.45 6.77 24.37
C LEU A 463 15.75 6.41 25.69
N VAL A 464 14.68 7.12 26.03
CA VAL A 464 13.87 6.96 27.24
C VAL A 464 12.47 6.41 26.95
N GLY A 465 12.27 5.90 25.73
CA GLY A 465 11.07 5.15 25.35
C GLY A 465 9.86 6.00 24.98
N ASP A 466 10.02 7.31 24.82
CA ASP A 466 8.98 8.20 24.29
C ASP A 466 9.11 8.35 22.78
N ILE A 467 7.98 8.52 22.10
CA ILE A 467 7.91 8.89 20.69
C ILE A 467 7.91 10.43 20.61
N PRO A 468 8.77 11.04 19.78
CA PRO A 468 8.81 12.49 19.61
C PRO A 468 7.47 13.10 19.19
N VAL A 469 7.11 14.24 19.79
CA VAL A 469 5.89 14.99 19.47
C VAL A 469 6.23 16.35 18.89
N PHE A 470 5.51 16.72 17.83
CA PHE A 470 5.58 18.03 17.22
C PHE A 470 4.20 18.67 17.23
N THR A 471 4.13 19.97 17.49
CA THR A 471 2.88 20.71 17.57
C THR A 471 2.96 22.04 16.86
N THR A 472 1.80 22.65 16.62
CA THR A 472 1.70 24.04 16.18
C THR A 472 0.40 24.65 16.69
N THR A 473 0.22 25.95 16.48
CA THR A 473 -1.09 26.59 16.52
C THR A 473 -1.45 27.04 15.10
N PRO A 474 -2.70 26.84 14.64
CA PRO A 474 -3.11 27.16 13.28
C PRO A 474 -2.83 28.62 12.84
N ALA A 475 -2.90 29.60 13.75
CA ALA A 475 -2.60 30.99 13.41
C ALA A 475 -1.09 31.29 13.22
N GLU A 476 -0.22 30.47 13.82
CA GLU A 476 1.23 30.63 13.68
C GLU A 476 1.80 29.71 12.60
N GLY A 477 1.38 28.44 12.56
CA GLY A 477 1.89 27.42 11.63
C GLY A 477 3.38 27.09 11.77
N THR A 478 4.07 27.73 12.73
CA THR A 478 5.45 27.40 13.10
C THR A 478 5.45 26.11 13.89
N LEU A 479 6.37 25.21 13.57
CA LEU A 479 6.48 23.91 14.20
C LEU A 479 7.24 24.03 15.51
N HIS A 480 6.60 23.62 16.61
CA HIS A 480 7.20 23.41 17.91
C HIS A 480 7.70 21.98 17.98
N THR A 481 8.99 21.81 18.25
CA THR A 481 9.68 20.51 18.21
C THR A 481 9.93 19.98 19.63
N PRO A 482 10.33 18.71 19.76
CA PRO A 482 10.99 18.25 20.98
C PRO A 482 12.18 19.17 21.32
N GLY A 483 12.42 19.42 22.61
CA GLY A 483 13.52 20.27 23.07
C GLY A 483 13.28 21.79 22.98
N ASP A 484 12.01 22.22 22.82
CA ASP A 484 11.60 23.64 22.75
C ASP A 484 12.19 24.45 21.58
N HIS A 485 12.66 23.77 20.53
CA HIS A 485 13.05 24.46 19.30
C HIS A 485 11.81 24.83 18.45
N ARG A 486 11.96 25.87 17.63
CA ARG A 486 10.95 26.30 16.66
C ARG A 486 11.54 26.25 15.26
N CYS A 487 10.82 25.62 14.33
CA CYS A 487 11.23 25.57 12.94
C CYS A 487 10.03 25.78 12.00
N MET A 488 10.30 25.89 10.69
CA MET A 488 9.36 26.30 9.65
C MET A 488 8.92 27.78 9.73
N PRO A 489 8.67 28.43 8.57
CA PRO A 489 8.21 29.82 8.55
C PRO A 489 6.79 29.95 9.13
N ARG A 490 6.50 31.11 9.74
CA ARG A 490 5.14 31.44 10.18
C ARG A 490 4.18 31.44 8.99
N ALA A 491 3.06 30.74 9.12
CA ALA A 491 2.01 30.70 8.12
C ALA A 491 0.64 30.44 8.77
N ASP A 492 -0.33 31.30 8.48
CA ASP A 492 -1.73 31.11 8.91
C ASP A 492 -2.33 29.89 8.18
N GLN A 493 -2.45 28.78 8.89
CA GLN A 493 -2.97 27.52 8.38
C GLN A 493 -4.49 27.57 8.14
N ILE A 494 -5.21 28.43 8.85
CA ILE A 494 -6.66 28.62 8.63
C ILE A 494 -6.88 29.32 7.29
N ALA A 495 -6.14 30.39 7.03
CA ALA A 495 -6.19 31.09 5.75
C ALA A 495 -5.76 30.18 4.59
N LEU A 496 -4.77 29.30 4.80
CA LEU A 496 -4.35 28.30 3.82
C LEU A 496 -5.43 27.23 3.59
N ALA A 497 -6.07 26.74 4.65
CA ALA A 497 -7.17 25.77 4.56
C ALA A 497 -8.34 26.33 3.75
N LEU A 498 -8.76 27.58 4.01
CA LEU A 498 -9.80 28.26 3.25
C LEU A 498 -9.43 28.44 1.78
N ARG A 499 -8.19 28.90 1.49
CA ARG A 499 -7.71 29.01 0.10
C ARG A 499 -7.76 27.66 -0.62
N ARG A 500 -7.22 26.61 0.01
CA ARG A 500 -7.21 25.24 -0.55
C ARG A 500 -8.61 24.66 -0.75
N TRP A 501 -9.59 25.09 0.04
CA TRP A 501 -10.99 24.71 -0.15
C TRP A 501 -11.60 25.43 -1.35
N ARG A 502 -11.40 26.75 -1.44
CA ARG A 502 -11.91 27.60 -2.53
C ARG A 502 -11.30 27.24 -3.90
N ASP A 503 -10.02 26.84 -3.89
CA ASP A 503 -9.27 26.43 -5.09
C ASP A 503 -9.40 24.92 -5.38
N ALA A 504 -10.19 24.17 -4.59
CA ALA A 504 -10.30 22.72 -4.74
C ALA A 504 -10.98 22.34 -6.06
N ASP A 505 -10.38 21.39 -6.79
CA ASP A 505 -11.03 20.69 -7.89
C ASP A 505 -11.80 19.47 -7.32
N PHE A 506 -13.09 19.64 -7.03
CA PHE A 506 -13.90 18.53 -6.51
C PHE A 506 -14.04 17.35 -7.49
N ALA A 507 -13.87 17.56 -8.80
CA ALA A 507 -13.87 16.45 -9.74
C ALA A 507 -12.59 15.60 -9.56
N LEU A 508 -11.44 16.24 -9.32
CA LEU A 508 -10.22 15.55 -8.94
C LEU A 508 -10.36 14.81 -7.60
N GLU A 509 -10.94 15.45 -6.57
CA GLU A 509 -11.18 14.80 -5.26
C GLU A 509 -12.02 13.52 -5.44
N ARG A 510 -13.05 13.58 -6.28
CA ARG A 510 -13.86 12.41 -6.65
C ARG A 510 -13.02 11.35 -7.35
N ARG A 511 -12.30 11.69 -8.42
CA ARG A 511 -11.45 10.73 -9.16
C ARG A 511 -10.46 10.02 -8.24
N VAL A 512 -9.82 10.76 -7.33
CA VAL A 512 -8.86 10.20 -6.38
C VAL A 512 -9.55 9.30 -5.34
N THR A 513 -10.70 9.72 -4.81
CA THR A 513 -11.53 8.88 -3.92
C THR A 513 -11.87 7.54 -4.59
N GLN A 514 -12.34 7.59 -5.83
CA GLN A 514 -12.67 6.40 -6.61
C GLN A 514 -11.45 5.52 -6.84
N ALA A 515 -10.33 6.10 -7.29
CA ALA A 515 -9.09 5.36 -7.52
C ALA A 515 -8.60 4.64 -6.24
N ALA A 516 -8.66 5.29 -5.09
CA ALA A 516 -8.25 4.70 -3.82
C ALA A 516 -9.17 3.55 -3.38
N LEU A 517 -10.48 3.73 -3.47
CA LEU A 517 -11.47 2.70 -3.12
C LEU A 517 -11.40 1.49 -4.07
N VAL A 518 -11.19 1.73 -5.35
CA VAL A 518 -10.92 0.66 -6.33
C VAL A 518 -9.60 -0.04 -6.05
N SER A 519 -8.58 0.67 -5.55
CA SER A 519 -7.32 0.03 -5.15
C SER A 519 -7.52 -0.97 -4.00
N ALA A 520 -8.29 -0.62 -2.96
CA ALA A 520 -8.67 -1.57 -1.91
C ALA A 520 -9.38 -2.79 -2.50
N TYR A 521 -10.39 -2.54 -3.33
CA TYR A 521 -11.19 -3.57 -3.97
C TYR A 521 -10.34 -4.58 -4.78
N LEU A 522 -9.41 -4.10 -5.61
CA LEU A 522 -8.55 -4.97 -6.42
C LEU A 522 -7.64 -5.85 -5.55
N ASN A 523 -7.34 -5.42 -4.32
CA ASN A 523 -6.55 -6.21 -3.37
C ASN A 523 -7.37 -7.28 -2.64
N GLN A 524 -8.71 -7.17 -2.55
CA GLN A 524 -9.55 -8.19 -1.91
C GLN A 524 -9.66 -9.48 -2.72
N GLY A 525 -9.29 -9.42 -4.01
CA GLY A 525 -9.62 -10.47 -4.96
C GLY A 525 -11.13 -10.65 -5.18
N GLY A 526 -11.95 -9.73 -4.64
CA GLY A 526 -13.39 -9.70 -4.88
C GLY A 526 -13.64 -9.59 -6.38
N THR A 527 -14.72 -10.20 -6.86
CA THR A 527 -15.23 -9.95 -8.20
C THR A 527 -16.40 -8.99 -8.05
N PRO A 528 -16.47 -7.89 -8.83
CA PRO A 528 -17.62 -7.02 -8.75
C PRO A 528 -18.82 -7.82 -9.26
N ASP A 529 -20.04 -7.42 -8.91
CA ASP A 529 -21.20 -7.85 -9.68
C ASP A 529 -21.14 -7.18 -11.06
N LEU A 530 -20.29 -7.73 -11.94
CA LEU A 530 -20.13 -7.24 -13.29
C LEU A 530 -21.33 -7.71 -14.09
N HIS A 531 -22.16 -6.77 -14.52
CA HIS A 531 -23.20 -7.08 -15.48
C HIS A 531 -22.64 -6.99 -16.88
N ARG A 532 -22.77 -8.06 -17.67
CA ARG A 532 -22.40 -8.04 -19.09
C ARG A 532 -23.10 -6.87 -19.79
N MET A 533 -22.32 -6.03 -20.48
CA MET A 533 -22.82 -4.94 -21.31
C MET A 533 -23.83 -5.48 -22.32
N SER A 534 -24.89 -4.73 -22.58
CA SER A 534 -25.86 -5.11 -23.60
C SER A 534 -25.18 -5.19 -24.96
N GLU A 535 -25.51 -6.24 -25.71
CA GLU A 535 -24.90 -6.48 -27.02
C GLU A 535 -25.21 -5.31 -27.97
N PRO A 536 -24.18 -4.67 -28.56
CA PRO A 536 -24.39 -3.54 -29.45
C PRO A 536 -25.00 -4.01 -30.77
N THR A 537 -25.78 -3.13 -31.42
CA THR A 537 -26.26 -3.39 -32.78
C THR A 537 -25.07 -3.48 -33.74
N SER A 538 -24.94 -4.60 -34.46
CA SER A 538 -23.86 -4.80 -35.43
C SER A 538 -24.03 -3.83 -36.59
N ASN A 539 -23.22 -2.77 -36.61
CA ASN A 539 -23.12 -1.83 -37.72
C ASN A 539 -21.79 -2.04 -38.44
N ARG A 540 -21.85 -2.52 -39.69
CA ARG A 540 -20.67 -2.76 -40.54
C ARG A 540 -20.34 -1.59 -41.48
N SER A 541 -21.10 -0.50 -41.47
CA SER A 541 -20.82 0.67 -42.31
C SER A 541 -19.65 1.47 -41.72
N ASP A 542 -18.75 1.91 -42.60
CA ASP A 542 -17.64 2.83 -42.28
C ASP A 542 -16.89 2.48 -40.98
N VAL A 543 -16.54 1.20 -40.84
CA VAL A 543 -15.80 0.65 -39.69
C VAL A 543 -14.51 1.43 -39.46
N ASP A 544 -13.77 1.75 -40.53
CA ASP A 544 -12.49 2.45 -40.42
C ASP A 544 -12.65 3.92 -39.99
N GLY A 545 -13.61 4.67 -40.56
CA GLY A 545 -13.89 6.04 -40.13
C GLY A 545 -14.30 6.11 -38.66
N ARG A 546 -15.20 5.23 -38.22
CA ARG A 546 -15.64 5.14 -36.81
C ARG A 546 -14.50 4.79 -35.87
N ARG A 547 -13.65 3.83 -36.25
CA ARG A 547 -12.44 3.45 -35.51
C ARG A 547 -11.50 4.64 -35.31
N ARG A 548 -11.21 5.42 -36.36
CA ARG A 548 -10.33 6.60 -36.25
C ARG A 548 -10.90 7.67 -35.31
N VAL A 549 -12.21 7.93 -35.38
CA VAL A 549 -12.91 8.86 -34.48
C VAL A 549 -12.77 8.44 -33.02
N LEU A 550 -13.00 7.14 -32.72
CA LEU A 550 -12.85 6.60 -31.37
C LEU A 550 -11.40 6.68 -30.87
N ALA A 551 -10.42 6.32 -31.71
CA ALA A 551 -9.01 6.38 -31.36
C ALA A 551 -8.59 7.83 -31.03
N ALA A 552 -8.98 8.79 -31.88
CA ALA A 552 -8.71 10.20 -31.66
C ALA A 552 -9.39 10.76 -30.40
N ARG A 553 -10.61 10.30 -30.08
CA ARG A 553 -11.29 10.66 -28.84
C ARG A 553 -10.51 10.22 -27.61
N LEU A 554 -10.09 8.95 -27.55
CA LEU A 554 -9.34 8.41 -26.42
C LEU A 554 -7.97 9.07 -26.26
N VAL A 555 -7.30 9.39 -27.37
CA VAL A 555 -6.03 10.13 -27.33
C VAL A 555 -6.24 11.56 -26.84
N ARG A 556 -7.30 12.27 -27.23
CA ARG A 556 -7.62 13.60 -26.68
C ARG A 556 -7.89 13.56 -25.18
N GLU A 557 -8.60 12.53 -24.71
CA GLU A 557 -8.84 12.31 -23.27
C GLU A 557 -7.51 12.08 -22.53
N LEU A 558 -6.62 11.24 -23.08
CA LEU A 558 -5.28 11.03 -22.56
C LEU A 558 -4.48 12.33 -22.46
N LEU A 559 -4.55 13.21 -23.47
CA LEU A 559 -3.91 14.53 -23.44
C LEU A 559 -4.50 15.46 -22.37
N GLY A 560 -5.82 15.41 -22.16
CA GLY A 560 -6.53 16.26 -21.21
C GLY A 560 -6.26 15.91 -19.75
N GLU A 561 -6.04 14.63 -19.46
CA GLU A 561 -5.75 14.13 -18.10
C GLU A 561 -4.26 14.18 -17.73
N ALA A 562 -3.37 14.58 -18.66
CA ALA A 562 -1.94 14.59 -18.43
C ALA A 562 -1.51 15.74 -17.50
N VAL A 563 -0.77 15.41 -16.44
CA VAL A 563 -0.08 16.39 -15.60
C VAL A 563 1.27 16.70 -16.23
N ARG A 564 1.56 17.99 -16.46
CA ARG A 564 2.73 18.46 -17.20
C ARG A 564 3.64 19.28 -16.30
N GLY A 565 4.93 18.94 -16.28
CA GLY A 565 5.98 19.70 -15.62
C GLY A 565 6.53 20.82 -16.51
N THR A 566 7.00 21.90 -15.89
CA THR A 566 7.72 22.98 -16.59
C THR A 566 9.07 22.52 -17.11
N ASP A 567 9.64 21.49 -16.50
CA ASP A 567 10.80 20.77 -17.00
C ASP A 567 10.48 19.95 -18.26
N GLY A 568 9.27 19.98 -18.84
CA GLY A 568 8.95 19.22 -20.06
C GLY A 568 8.77 17.71 -19.82
N THR A 569 8.43 17.31 -18.60
CA THR A 569 7.94 15.97 -18.25
C THR A 569 6.41 15.92 -18.27
N ALA A 570 5.83 14.73 -18.41
CA ALA A 570 4.39 14.50 -18.33
C ALA A 570 4.07 13.10 -17.81
N THR A 571 3.07 12.99 -16.94
CA THR A 571 2.59 11.72 -16.41
C THR A 571 1.13 11.81 -15.95
N TRP A 572 0.59 10.71 -15.42
CA TRP A 572 -0.75 10.60 -14.85
C TRP A 572 -0.67 9.93 -13.47
N PHE A 573 -1.80 9.84 -12.78
CA PHE A 573 -1.99 8.90 -11.68
C PHE A 573 -3.10 7.91 -12.03
N ALA A 574 -2.99 6.71 -11.47
CA ALA A 574 -4.01 5.67 -11.56
C ALA A 574 -3.81 4.67 -10.41
N PRO A 575 -4.75 3.75 -10.18
CA PRO A 575 -4.47 2.51 -9.47
C PRO A 575 -3.38 1.72 -10.21
N VAL A 576 -2.21 1.55 -9.60
CA VAL A 576 -1.06 0.81 -10.12
C VAL A 576 -0.79 -0.39 -9.21
N LEU A 577 -0.54 -1.55 -9.81
CA LEU A 577 -0.13 -2.76 -9.10
C LEU A 577 1.37 -2.73 -8.84
N ASP A 578 1.76 -2.80 -7.56
CA ASP A 578 3.16 -2.98 -7.15
C ASP A 578 3.34 -4.22 -6.25
N ARG A 579 4.50 -4.34 -5.58
CA ARG A 579 4.76 -5.47 -4.65
C ARG A 579 3.90 -5.45 -3.39
N GLY A 580 3.44 -4.29 -2.96
CA GLY A 580 2.55 -4.11 -1.81
C GLY A 580 1.07 -4.27 -2.17
N GLY A 581 0.71 -4.21 -3.46
CA GLY A 581 -0.64 -4.39 -3.97
C GLY A 581 -1.04 -3.24 -4.90
N TRP A 582 -2.33 -3.10 -5.16
CA TRP A 582 -2.87 -1.95 -5.91
C TRP A 582 -2.87 -0.69 -5.04
N GLN A 583 -2.34 0.40 -5.59
CA GLN A 583 -2.28 1.72 -4.94
C GLN A 583 -2.52 2.86 -5.93
N THR A 584 -3.07 3.99 -5.48
CA THR A 584 -3.15 5.21 -6.31
C THR A 584 -1.86 6.01 -6.20
N THR A 585 -1.10 6.07 -7.29
CA THR A 585 0.25 6.67 -7.36
C THR A 585 0.49 7.29 -8.74
N PRO A 586 1.49 8.17 -8.93
CA PRO A 586 2.02 8.43 -10.27
C PRO A 586 2.33 7.12 -11.01
N LEU A 587 2.12 7.10 -12.33
CA LEU A 587 2.41 5.91 -13.14
C LEU A 587 3.88 5.49 -13.01
N THR A 588 4.11 4.18 -12.86
CA THR A 588 5.42 3.51 -12.87
C THR A 588 5.95 3.38 -14.32
N PRO A 589 7.19 2.92 -14.57
CA PRO A 589 7.78 2.93 -15.90
C PRO A 589 7.57 1.57 -16.58
N ASP A 590 6.37 1.00 -16.58
CA ASP A 590 6.16 -0.34 -17.15
C ASP A 590 5.15 -0.33 -18.30
N LEU A 591 5.02 -1.49 -18.95
CA LEU A 591 4.04 -1.72 -20.02
C LEU A 591 2.63 -1.83 -19.45
N TYR A 592 2.45 -2.51 -18.31
CA TYR A 592 1.13 -2.90 -17.81
C TYR A 592 0.28 -1.69 -17.43
N GLY A 593 0.77 -0.92 -16.47
CA GLY A 593 0.15 0.25 -15.84
C GLY A 593 0.90 1.56 -16.10
N GLY A 594 2.07 1.50 -16.74
CA GLY A 594 3.05 2.56 -16.66
C GLY A 594 3.17 3.54 -17.82
N THR A 595 4.02 4.55 -17.61
CA THR A 595 4.35 5.63 -18.56
C THR A 595 4.93 5.11 -19.87
N LEU A 596 5.71 4.02 -19.84
CA LEU A 596 6.30 3.43 -21.03
C LEU A 596 5.26 2.77 -21.94
N GLY A 597 4.25 2.10 -21.38
CA GLY A 597 3.10 1.65 -22.15
C GLY A 597 2.40 2.81 -22.86
N VAL A 598 2.17 3.92 -22.15
CA VAL A 598 1.57 5.14 -22.75
C VAL A 598 2.46 5.73 -23.85
N ALA A 599 3.79 5.76 -23.66
CA ALA A 599 4.71 6.20 -24.69
C ALA A 599 4.62 5.34 -25.95
N VAL A 600 4.52 4.01 -25.82
CA VAL A 600 4.32 3.09 -26.95
C VAL A 600 3.02 3.39 -27.69
N LEU A 601 1.92 3.66 -26.98
CA LEU A 601 0.66 4.11 -27.58
C LEU A 601 0.85 5.40 -28.38
N LEU A 602 1.45 6.44 -27.79
CA LEU A 602 1.59 7.75 -28.43
C LEU A 602 2.49 7.67 -29.67
N ALA A 603 3.61 6.92 -29.59
CA ALA A 603 4.48 6.67 -30.74
C ALA A 603 3.77 5.87 -31.83
N GLY A 604 2.96 4.89 -31.45
CA GLY A 604 2.12 4.11 -32.37
C GLY A 604 1.08 5.00 -33.05
N TYR A 605 0.36 5.82 -32.29
CA TYR A 605 -0.63 6.76 -32.82
C TYR A 605 -0.03 7.70 -33.85
N ARG A 606 1.11 8.33 -33.52
CA ARG A 606 1.87 9.18 -34.44
C ARG A 606 2.23 8.45 -35.74
N ASN A 607 2.70 7.21 -35.65
CA ASN A 607 3.04 6.40 -36.82
C ASN A 607 1.81 6.12 -37.69
N GLU A 608 0.66 5.81 -37.09
CA GLU A 608 -0.57 5.54 -37.82
C GLU A 608 -1.18 6.81 -38.43
N VAL A 609 -1.05 7.98 -37.78
CA VAL A 609 -1.41 9.28 -38.38
C VAL A 609 -0.54 9.55 -39.61
N ALA A 610 0.78 9.39 -39.50
CA ALA A 610 1.69 9.60 -40.62
C ALA A 610 1.41 8.65 -41.81
N ALA A 611 0.85 7.47 -41.53
CA ALA A 611 0.42 6.51 -42.55
C ALA A 611 -1.00 6.76 -43.09
N GLY A 612 -1.71 7.80 -42.63
CA GLY A 612 -3.08 8.10 -43.04
C GLY A 612 -4.13 7.15 -42.45
N ARG A 613 -3.79 6.41 -41.40
CA ARG A 613 -4.62 5.39 -40.73
C ARG A 613 -5.15 5.83 -39.38
N ALA A 614 -4.87 7.05 -38.93
CA ALA A 614 -5.48 7.63 -37.74
C ALA A 614 -5.72 9.13 -37.99
N ASP A 615 -6.70 9.70 -37.30
CA ASP A 615 -6.99 11.14 -37.42
C ASP A 615 -5.97 11.95 -36.62
N GLU A 616 -5.60 13.13 -37.11
CA GLU A 616 -4.64 14.00 -36.42
C GLU A 616 -5.21 14.51 -35.07
N VAL A 617 -4.35 14.56 -34.05
CA VAL A 617 -4.64 15.13 -32.74
C VAL A 617 -3.47 16.01 -32.32
N ASP A 618 -3.75 17.30 -32.13
CA ASP A 618 -2.75 18.28 -31.73
C ASP A 618 -2.11 17.93 -30.38
N GLY A 619 -0.78 18.09 -30.27
CA GLY A 619 -0.04 17.89 -29.02
C GLY A 619 0.42 16.46 -28.71
N VAL A 620 0.17 15.49 -29.60
CA VAL A 620 0.64 14.10 -29.44
C VAL A 620 2.17 14.02 -29.40
N ASP A 621 2.87 14.75 -30.27
CA ASP A 621 4.34 14.75 -30.32
C ASP A 621 4.96 15.31 -29.04
N ASP A 622 4.43 16.44 -28.55
CA ASP A 622 4.90 17.06 -27.30
C ASP A 622 4.66 16.14 -26.10
N LEU A 623 3.48 15.51 -26.04
CA LEU A 623 3.16 14.57 -24.96
C LEU A 623 4.05 13.32 -25.02
N LEU A 624 4.32 12.78 -26.20
CA LEU A 624 5.23 11.64 -26.38
C LEU A 624 6.64 12.00 -25.88
N ALA A 625 7.18 13.15 -26.30
CA ALA A 625 8.48 13.62 -25.86
C ALA A 625 8.55 13.77 -24.33
N ALA A 626 7.51 14.36 -23.73
CA ALA A 626 7.42 14.56 -22.29
C ALA A 626 7.27 13.24 -21.50
N THR A 627 6.49 12.29 -22.02
CA THR A 627 6.29 10.97 -21.39
C THR A 627 7.59 10.14 -21.44
N VAL A 628 8.28 10.14 -22.58
CA VAL A 628 9.59 9.47 -22.75
C VAL A 628 10.64 10.08 -21.82
N ARG A 629 10.66 11.41 -21.70
CA ARG A 629 11.57 12.09 -20.77
C ARG A 629 11.29 11.69 -19.32
N THR A 630 10.02 11.62 -18.94
CA THR A 630 9.62 11.16 -17.60
C THR A 630 10.16 9.77 -17.34
N ALA A 631 9.91 8.81 -18.24
CA ALA A 631 10.39 7.43 -18.09
C ALA A 631 11.92 7.36 -17.88
N ARG A 632 12.70 8.16 -18.63
CA ARG A 632 14.16 8.25 -18.46
C ARG A 632 14.57 8.79 -17.09
N LEU A 633 14.01 9.92 -16.66
CA LEU A 633 14.34 10.53 -15.38
C LEU A 633 13.95 9.62 -14.22
N THR A 634 12.79 8.96 -14.30
CA THR A 634 12.36 8.04 -13.25
C THR A 634 13.26 6.80 -13.21
N GLN A 635 13.65 6.25 -14.38
CA GLN A 635 14.66 5.18 -14.50
C GLN A 635 16.00 5.56 -13.84
N GLU A 636 16.55 6.72 -14.19
CA GLU A 636 17.81 7.22 -13.61
C GLU A 636 17.70 7.43 -12.09
N TRP A 637 16.58 8.01 -11.65
CA TRP A 637 16.29 8.23 -10.24
C TRP A 637 16.25 6.92 -9.46
N TRP A 638 15.50 5.90 -9.93
CA TRP A 638 15.43 4.60 -9.27
C TRP A 638 16.82 3.95 -9.13
N MET A 639 17.67 4.07 -10.15
CA MET A 639 19.03 3.52 -10.10
C MET A 639 19.94 4.28 -9.13
N ALA A 640 19.84 5.61 -9.08
CA ALA A 640 20.56 6.41 -8.09
C ALA A 640 20.17 6.01 -6.65
N GLN A 641 18.89 5.68 -6.41
CA GLN A 641 18.44 5.21 -5.10
C GLN A 641 19.02 3.85 -4.70
N LEU A 642 19.24 2.92 -5.65
CA LEU A 642 19.86 1.61 -5.39
C LEU A 642 21.32 1.73 -4.92
N ALA A 643 22.06 2.75 -5.35
CA ALA A 643 23.43 2.99 -4.91
C ALA A 643 23.53 3.41 -3.43
N HIS A 644 22.45 3.95 -2.87
CA HIS A 644 22.44 4.56 -1.54
C HIS A 644 21.55 3.82 -0.53
N THR A 645 20.74 2.87 -0.98
CA THR A 645 19.83 2.08 -0.15
C THR A 645 20.03 0.60 -0.37
N LYS A 646 19.99 -0.22 0.70
CA LYS A 646 19.90 -1.69 0.58
C LYS A 646 18.47 -2.07 0.17
N ARG A 647 18.05 -1.62 -1.01
CA ARG A 647 16.75 -1.95 -1.60
C ARG A 647 16.91 -3.20 -2.47
N ARG A 648 15.87 -4.03 -2.49
CA ARG A 648 15.79 -5.18 -3.38
C ARG A 648 15.66 -4.70 -4.84
N PRO A 649 16.35 -5.32 -5.81
CA PRO A 649 16.15 -5.04 -7.23
C PRO A 649 14.67 -5.09 -7.65
N ASP A 650 14.31 -4.36 -8.69
CA ASP A 650 12.97 -4.41 -9.27
C ASP A 650 12.67 -5.79 -9.89
N PRO A 651 11.39 -6.17 -10.07
CA PRO A 651 11.03 -7.42 -10.73
C PRO A 651 11.58 -7.53 -12.15
N VAL A 652 11.72 -8.74 -12.66
CA VAL A 652 12.22 -9.00 -14.03
C VAL A 652 11.13 -9.17 -15.08
N GLY A 653 9.86 -9.18 -14.66
CA GLY A 653 8.71 -9.51 -15.48
C GLY A 653 8.54 -8.73 -16.77
N ALA A 654 7.76 -9.31 -17.69
CA ALA A 654 7.56 -8.85 -19.05
C ALA A 654 6.53 -7.71 -19.16
N TYR A 655 5.67 -7.61 -18.15
CA TYR A 655 4.61 -6.60 -18.11
C TYR A 655 4.81 -5.61 -16.97
N ILE A 656 5.44 -6.05 -15.88
CA ILE A 656 5.84 -5.23 -14.74
C ILE A 656 7.28 -5.62 -14.37
N GLY A 657 8.22 -4.69 -14.53
CA GLY A 657 9.63 -4.91 -14.21
C GLY A 657 10.61 -4.52 -15.31
N LEU A 658 11.84 -5.03 -15.23
CA LEU A 658 12.91 -4.71 -16.18
C LEU A 658 12.64 -5.26 -17.58
N GLY A 659 12.11 -6.49 -17.70
CA GLY A 659 11.76 -7.07 -19.00
C GLY A 659 10.72 -6.22 -19.75
N SER A 660 9.72 -5.74 -19.03
CA SER A 660 8.69 -4.84 -19.52
C SER A 660 9.26 -3.54 -20.09
N GLN A 661 10.15 -2.90 -19.34
CA GLN A 661 10.81 -1.67 -19.76
C GLN A 661 11.67 -1.88 -21.00
N ILE A 662 12.48 -2.95 -21.02
CA ILE A 662 13.32 -3.31 -22.16
C ILE A 662 12.46 -3.47 -23.42
N TRP A 663 11.34 -4.21 -23.33
CA TRP A 663 10.45 -4.39 -24.47
C TRP A 663 9.83 -3.07 -24.96
N CYS A 664 9.42 -2.18 -24.04
CA CYS A 664 8.88 -0.88 -24.41
C CYS A 664 9.92 -0.01 -25.12
N TRP A 665 11.15 0.05 -24.61
CA TRP A 665 12.24 0.80 -25.24
C TRP A 665 12.60 0.26 -26.63
N LEU A 666 12.64 -1.06 -26.80
CA LEU A 666 12.84 -1.68 -28.12
C LEU A 666 11.70 -1.32 -29.09
N THR A 667 10.45 -1.32 -28.61
CA THR A 667 9.28 -0.97 -29.42
C THR A 667 9.29 0.51 -29.81
N LEU A 668 9.60 1.42 -28.88
CA LEU A 668 9.79 2.84 -29.17
C LEU A 668 10.91 3.07 -30.18
N HIS A 669 12.01 2.31 -30.04
CA HIS A 669 13.12 2.37 -30.98
C HIS A 669 12.72 1.95 -32.39
N ARG A 670 11.93 0.87 -32.51
CA ARG A 670 11.32 0.44 -33.78
C ARG A 670 10.42 1.51 -34.40
N LEU A 671 9.73 2.30 -33.57
CA LEU A 671 8.87 3.42 -33.99
C LEU A 671 9.66 4.72 -34.25
N GLY A 672 10.99 4.63 -34.36
CA GLY A 672 11.86 5.71 -34.81
C GLY A 672 12.45 6.59 -33.70
N LEU A 673 12.32 6.21 -32.42
CA LEU A 673 12.94 6.95 -31.32
C LEU A 673 14.38 6.48 -31.07
N ASP A 674 15.27 7.41 -30.74
CA ASP A 674 16.63 7.07 -30.31
C ASP A 674 16.65 6.74 -28.81
N CYS A 675 16.41 5.46 -28.48
CA CYS A 675 16.25 4.97 -27.11
C CYS A 675 16.76 3.54 -26.88
N LEU A 676 17.52 2.96 -27.81
CA LEU A 676 18.20 1.68 -27.59
C LEU A 676 19.17 1.70 -26.40
N PRO A 677 19.91 2.80 -26.11
CA PRO A 677 20.75 2.89 -24.91
C PRO A 677 19.98 2.71 -23.61
N ASP A 678 18.72 3.16 -23.54
CA ASP A 678 17.87 3.01 -22.36
C ASP A 678 17.56 1.53 -22.07
N ALA A 679 17.29 0.73 -23.12
CA ALA A 679 17.10 -0.71 -23.01
C ALA A 679 18.38 -1.43 -22.53
N LEU A 680 19.54 -1.06 -23.10
CA LEU A 680 20.84 -1.63 -22.72
C LEU A 680 21.19 -1.34 -21.26
N PHE A 681 20.96 -0.10 -20.81
CA PHE A 681 21.19 0.30 -19.43
C PHE A 681 20.39 -0.55 -18.44
N LEU A 682 19.13 -0.87 -18.73
CA LEU A 682 18.31 -1.72 -17.88
C LEU A 682 18.75 -3.20 -17.92
N ALA A 683 19.18 -3.68 -19.09
CA ALA A 683 19.63 -5.06 -19.26
C ALA A 683 20.82 -5.42 -18.36
N ASP A 684 21.72 -4.47 -18.11
CA ASP A 684 22.86 -4.64 -17.19
C ASP A 684 22.43 -4.94 -15.74
N HIS A 685 21.20 -4.60 -15.36
CA HIS A 685 20.66 -4.80 -14.01
C HIS A 685 19.83 -6.10 -13.86
N VAL A 686 19.51 -6.76 -14.98
CA VAL A 686 18.74 -8.00 -15.01
C VAL A 686 19.37 -9.14 -14.18
N PRO A 687 20.71 -9.35 -14.14
CA PRO A 687 21.29 -10.43 -13.33
C PRO A 687 20.95 -10.33 -11.84
N ALA A 688 21.02 -9.13 -11.27
CA ALA A 688 20.67 -8.89 -9.87
C ALA A 688 19.18 -9.12 -9.62
N ALA A 689 18.34 -8.71 -10.56
CA ALA A 689 16.89 -8.88 -10.50
C ALA A 689 16.47 -10.36 -10.66
N LEU A 690 17.11 -11.13 -11.54
CA LEU A 690 16.91 -12.58 -11.68
C LEU A 690 17.30 -13.33 -10.41
N ALA A 691 18.44 -12.95 -9.80
CA ALA A 691 18.87 -13.52 -8.53
C ALA A 691 17.89 -13.23 -7.38
N ALA A 692 17.18 -12.10 -7.44
CA ALA A 692 16.22 -11.68 -6.43
C ALA A 692 14.76 -12.01 -6.77
N SER A 693 14.48 -12.70 -7.89
CA SER A 693 13.13 -13.03 -8.35
C SER A 693 12.41 -14.00 -7.40
N GLU A 694 11.12 -13.78 -7.16
CA GLU A 694 10.28 -14.58 -6.23
C GLU A 694 9.25 -15.46 -6.93
N GLY A 695 9.05 -15.24 -8.22
CA GLY A 695 7.95 -15.83 -8.96
C GLY A 695 8.41 -16.33 -10.33
N PRO A 696 7.84 -17.43 -10.83
CA PRO A 696 8.16 -17.94 -12.16
C PRO A 696 7.35 -17.27 -13.26
N ASP A 697 6.31 -16.49 -12.92
CA ASP A 697 5.33 -16.00 -13.90
C ASP A 697 5.83 -15.01 -14.95
N LEU A 698 4.95 -14.68 -15.90
CA LEU A 698 5.26 -13.80 -17.02
C LEU A 698 5.12 -12.31 -16.66
N VAL A 699 4.19 -11.95 -15.77
CA VAL A 699 3.85 -10.55 -15.48
C VAL A 699 4.94 -9.86 -14.68
N VAL A 700 5.33 -10.42 -13.54
CA VAL A 700 6.33 -9.89 -12.61
C VAL A 700 7.56 -10.81 -12.48
N GLY A 701 7.40 -12.09 -12.84
CA GLY A 701 8.36 -13.15 -12.57
C GLY A 701 9.39 -13.44 -13.67
N THR A 702 10.13 -14.52 -13.45
CA THR A 702 11.30 -14.94 -14.22
C THR A 702 11.01 -15.24 -15.69
N ALA A 703 9.86 -15.86 -16.02
CA ALA A 703 9.47 -16.11 -17.42
C ALA A 703 9.39 -14.83 -18.23
N GLY A 704 9.02 -13.73 -17.58
CA GLY A 704 8.90 -12.44 -18.24
C GLY A 704 10.19 -11.79 -18.70
N ALA A 705 11.34 -12.27 -18.25
CA ALA A 705 12.64 -11.78 -18.71
C ALA A 705 12.99 -12.29 -20.12
N ILE A 706 12.50 -13.48 -20.49
CA ILE A 706 13.04 -14.26 -21.62
C ILE A 706 12.81 -13.53 -22.95
N VAL A 707 11.56 -13.22 -23.29
CA VAL A 707 11.23 -12.65 -24.61
C VAL A 707 11.85 -11.26 -24.84
N PRO A 708 11.79 -10.31 -23.88
CA PRO A 708 12.48 -9.03 -24.01
C PRO A 708 14.00 -9.17 -24.20
N LEU A 709 14.65 -10.11 -23.50
CA LEU A 709 16.09 -10.35 -23.65
C LEU A 709 16.45 -10.99 -24.99
N LEU A 710 15.60 -11.90 -25.50
CA LEU A 710 15.77 -12.48 -26.84
C LEU A 710 15.62 -11.41 -27.92
N ALA A 711 14.65 -10.49 -27.80
CA ALA A 711 14.52 -9.34 -28.68
C ALA A 711 15.77 -8.44 -28.59
N LEU A 712 16.22 -8.08 -27.38
CA LEU A 712 17.43 -7.28 -27.22
C LEU A 712 18.67 -7.95 -27.85
N ALA A 713 18.81 -9.28 -27.71
CA ALA A 713 19.88 -10.05 -28.34
C ALA A 713 19.80 -9.98 -29.87
N ALA A 714 18.62 -10.16 -30.45
CA ALA A 714 18.40 -10.08 -31.90
C ALA A 714 18.72 -8.68 -32.43
N ARG A 715 18.26 -7.64 -31.73
CA ARG A 715 18.49 -6.24 -32.10
C ARG A 715 19.96 -5.82 -32.08
N THR A 716 20.70 -6.27 -31.08
CA THR A 716 22.07 -5.82 -30.82
C THR A 716 23.13 -6.76 -31.38
N GLY A 717 22.79 -8.02 -31.64
CA GLY A 717 23.74 -9.09 -31.97
C GLY A 717 24.60 -9.54 -30.77
N ASP A 718 24.35 -9.02 -29.56
CA ASP A 718 25.13 -9.35 -28.37
C ASP A 718 24.60 -10.62 -27.70
N ARG A 719 25.43 -11.67 -27.70
CA ARG A 719 25.08 -12.99 -27.12
C ARG A 719 24.91 -12.97 -25.61
N ARG A 720 25.37 -11.93 -24.91
CA ARG A 720 25.19 -11.80 -23.45
C ARG A 720 23.70 -11.78 -23.07
N TRP A 721 22.86 -11.10 -23.84
CA TRP A 721 21.43 -11.01 -23.55
C TRP A 721 20.70 -12.34 -23.79
N HIS A 722 21.10 -13.07 -24.84
CA HIS A 722 20.64 -14.43 -25.07
C HIS A 722 21.03 -15.36 -23.90
N ALA A 723 22.26 -15.24 -23.40
CA ALA A 723 22.71 -16.04 -22.25
C ALA A 723 21.91 -15.74 -20.98
N LEU A 724 21.50 -14.49 -20.73
CA LEU A 724 20.61 -14.15 -19.62
C LEU A 724 19.20 -14.71 -19.80
N ALA A 725 18.65 -14.71 -21.03
CA ALA A 725 17.36 -15.34 -21.31
C ALA A 725 17.41 -16.85 -21.02
N VAL A 726 18.52 -17.48 -21.39
CA VAL A 726 18.81 -18.88 -21.08
C VAL A 726 18.91 -19.14 -19.58
N GLU A 727 19.61 -18.29 -18.82
CA GLU A 727 19.69 -18.40 -17.35
C GLU A 727 18.29 -18.34 -16.70
N ALA A 728 17.43 -17.43 -17.19
CA ALA A 728 16.04 -17.35 -16.75
C ALA A 728 15.29 -18.67 -17.02
N GLY A 729 15.46 -19.25 -18.22
CA GLY A 729 14.91 -20.56 -18.57
C GLY A 729 15.39 -21.69 -17.64
N GLU A 730 16.69 -21.74 -17.33
CA GLU A 730 17.28 -22.74 -16.42
C GLU A 730 16.68 -22.65 -15.01
N ARG A 731 16.43 -21.43 -14.50
CA ARG A 731 15.77 -21.21 -13.21
C ARG A 731 14.33 -21.70 -13.20
N LEU A 732 13.59 -21.50 -14.30
CA LEU A 732 12.22 -22.00 -14.43
C LEU A 732 12.17 -23.52 -14.44
N VAL A 733 13.09 -24.17 -15.16
CA VAL A 733 13.22 -25.63 -15.16
C VAL A 733 13.58 -26.15 -13.76
N ALA A 734 14.49 -25.49 -13.05
CA ALA A 734 14.91 -25.90 -11.71
C ALA A 734 13.80 -25.80 -10.65
N THR A 735 12.80 -24.94 -10.88
CA THR A 735 11.68 -24.70 -9.95
C THR A 735 10.39 -25.40 -10.38
N ALA A 736 10.38 -26.06 -11.55
CA ALA A 736 9.22 -26.80 -12.03
C ALA A 736 9.00 -28.08 -11.22
N LEU A 737 7.76 -28.36 -10.85
CA LEU A 737 7.34 -29.68 -10.40
C LEU A 737 6.78 -30.44 -11.61
N VAL A 738 7.44 -31.53 -11.99
CA VAL A 738 7.05 -32.37 -13.12
C VAL A 738 6.56 -33.72 -12.62
N GLU A 739 5.26 -33.98 -12.83
CA GLU A 739 4.59 -35.22 -12.44
C GLU A 739 3.74 -35.73 -13.61
N ASP A 740 3.80 -37.02 -13.94
CA ASP A 740 3.05 -37.65 -15.03
C ASP A 740 3.16 -36.90 -16.39
N GLY A 741 4.33 -36.35 -16.67
CA GLY A 741 4.59 -35.58 -17.89
C GLY A 741 3.97 -34.18 -17.91
N LYS A 742 3.52 -33.66 -16.76
CA LYS A 742 2.91 -32.33 -16.61
C LYS A 742 3.80 -31.46 -15.73
N ALA A 743 4.15 -30.27 -16.20
CA ALA A 743 4.96 -29.31 -15.44
C ALA A 743 4.06 -28.21 -14.86
N ARG A 744 4.22 -27.94 -13.57
CA ARG A 744 3.55 -26.87 -12.85
C ARG A 744 4.50 -26.10 -11.95
N TRP A 745 4.12 -24.88 -11.61
CA TRP A 745 4.88 -24.01 -10.72
C TRP A 745 4.02 -23.61 -9.53
N PRO A 746 4.29 -24.15 -8.33
CA PRO A 746 3.62 -23.74 -7.11
C PRO A 746 3.85 -22.26 -6.79
N ALA A 747 2.80 -21.60 -6.33
CA ALA A 747 2.85 -20.27 -5.74
C ALA A 747 2.11 -20.29 -4.38
N PRO A 748 2.36 -19.33 -3.46
CA PRO A 748 1.67 -19.29 -2.17
C PRO A 748 0.14 -19.34 -2.29
N THR A 749 -0.42 -18.62 -3.27
CA THR A 749 -1.86 -18.58 -3.56
C THR A 749 -2.36 -19.84 -4.28
N TRP A 750 -1.48 -20.54 -5.00
CA TRP A 750 -1.80 -21.71 -5.82
C TRP A 750 -0.74 -22.81 -5.62
N PRO A 751 -0.78 -23.54 -4.48
CA PRO A 751 0.23 -24.56 -4.18
C PRO A 751 0.28 -25.69 -5.21
N GLY A 752 -0.86 -25.98 -5.85
CA GLY A 752 -0.99 -26.95 -6.95
C GLY A 752 -0.59 -26.40 -8.32
N GLY A 753 -0.06 -25.18 -8.40
CA GLY A 753 0.12 -24.45 -9.64
C GLY A 753 -1.21 -24.04 -10.30
N ILE A 754 -1.10 -23.20 -11.32
CA ILE A 754 -2.25 -22.67 -12.07
C ILE A 754 -1.98 -22.70 -13.58
N GLY A 755 -3.03 -22.88 -14.38
CA GLY A 755 -2.98 -22.68 -15.83
C GLY A 755 -3.04 -21.20 -16.23
N GLY A 756 -3.15 -20.92 -17.52
CA GLY A 756 -3.27 -19.56 -18.06
C GLY A 756 -1.94 -18.85 -18.33
N PHE A 757 -2.04 -17.68 -18.96
CA PHE A 757 -0.91 -17.01 -19.61
C PHE A 757 -0.16 -16.02 -18.72
N ALA A 758 -0.85 -15.24 -17.89
CA ALA A 758 -0.18 -14.24 -17.05
C ALA A 758 0.63 -14.90 -15.93
N HIS A 759 -0.02 -15.76 -15.14
CA HIS A 759 0.53 -16.32 -13.90
C HIS A 759 0.82 -17.83 -13.94
N GLY A 760 0.44 -18.51 -15.03
CA GLY A 760 0.36 -19.96 -15.07
C GLY A 760 1.26 -20.65 -16.08
N ALA A 761 1.04 -21.95 -16.18
CA ALA A 761 1.83 -22.87 -16.99
C ALA A 761 1.89 -22.49 -18.48
N THR A 762 0.81 -21.94 -19.05
CA THR A 762 0.82 -21.52 -20.47
C THR A 762 1.86 -20.43 -20.73
N GLY A 763 1.90 -19.37 -19.92
CA GLY A 763 2.85 -18.26 -20.16
C GLY A 763 4.30 -18.68 -19.93
N ILE A 764 4.52 -19.49 -18.89
CA ILE A 764 5.85 -20.03 -18.58
C ILE A 764 6.30 -20.98 -19.70
N GLY A 765 5.45 -21.93 -20.10
CA GLY A 765 5.72 -22.85 -21.21
C GLY A 765 5.97 -22.11 -22.53
N TRP A 766 5.14 -21.11 -22.86
CA TRP A 766 5.32 -20.24 -24.02
C TRP A 766 6.70 -19.57 -24.01
N SER A 767 7.13 -19.01 -22.87
CA SER A 767 8.47 -18.39 -22.77
C SER A 767 9.62 -19.39 -23.00
N LEU A 768 9.46 -20.64 -22.54
CA LEU A 768 10.42 -21.71 -22.80
C LEU A 768 10.42 -22.15 -24.27
N ASP A 769 9.25 -22.24 -24.91
CA ASP A 769 9.15 -22.50 -26.36
C ASP A 769 9.81 -21.37 -27.17
N ARG A 770 9.77 -20.12 -26.69
CA ARG A 770 10.50 -19.01 -27.34
C ARG A 770 12.02 -19.21 -27.29
N LEU A 771 12.56 -19.83 -26.23
CA LEU A 771 13.97 -20.24 -26.18
C LEU A 771 14.26 -21.41 -27.14
N VAL A 772 13.35 -22.39 -27.23
CA VAL A 772 13.48 -23.50 -28.20
C VAL A 772 13.56 -22.96 -29.63
N LEU A 773 12.67 -22.03 -29.98
CA LEU A 773 12.69 -21.34 -31.28
C LEU A 773 13.96 -20.50 -31.52
N ALA A 774 14.64 -20.08 -30.45
CA ALA A 774 15.95 -19.42 -30.52
C ALA A 774 17.13 -20.42 -30.62
N GLY A 775 16.85 -21.74 -30.65
CA GLY A 775 17.83 -22.81 -30.81
C GLY A 775 18.19 -23.56 -29.53
N GLU A 776 17.52 -23.28 -28.40
CA GLU A 776 17.80 -23.91 -27.11
C GLU A 776 16.88 -25.12 -26.85
N GLU A 777 17.06 -26.17 -27.65
CA GLU A 777 16.24 -27.41 -27.66
C GLU A 777 16.06 -28.08 -26.29
N ARG A 778 16.98 -27.86 -25.35
CA ARG A 778 16.95 -28.43 -24.00
C ARG A 778 15.72 -28.01 -23.18
N PHE A 779 15.04 -26.92 -23.54
CA PHE A 779 13.83 -26.47 -22.84
C PHE A 779 12.54 -27.13 -23.36
N ALA A 780 12.59 -27.86 -24.48
CA ALA A 780 11.42 -28.40 -25.17
C ALA A 780 10.65 -29.46 -24.37
N GLU A 781 11.32 -30.21 -23.49
CA GLU A 781 10.63 -31.19 -22.64
C GLU A 781 9.73 -30.52 -21.61
N VAL A 782 10.25 -29.52 -20.90
CA VAL A 782 9.50 -28.80 -19.87
C VAL A 782 8.41 -27.93 -20.48
N ALA A 783 8.66 -27.32 -21.65
CA ALA A 783 7.64 -26.57 -22.37
C ALA A 783 6.45 -27.45 -22.78
N ARG A 784 6.72 -28.65 -23.33
CA ARG A 784 5.66 -29.64 -23.63
C ARG A 784 4.93 -30.11 -22.38
N ALA A 785 5.64 -30.31 -21.27
CA ALA A 785 5.02 -30.69 -20.01
C ALA A 785 4.13 -29.57 -19.44
N ALA A 786 4.47 -28.30 -19.64
CA ALA A 786 3.63 -27.17 -19.25
C ALA A 786 2.34 -27.13 -20.09
N ALA A 787 2.44 -27.36 -21.41
CA ALA A 787 1.27 -27.50 -22.27
C ALA A 787 0.38 -28.69 -21.87
N ALA A 788 0.96 -29.82 -21.47
CA ALA A 788 0.22 -30.98 -20.97
C ALA A 788 -0.50 -30.70 -19.64
N PHE A 789 0.08 -29.86 -18.77
CA PHE A 789 -0.59 -29.39 -17.57
C PHE A 789 -1.81 -28.52 -17.92
N GLU A 790 -1.66 -27.56 -18.83
CA GLU A 790 -2.76 -26.70 -19.29
C GLU A 790 -3.91 -27.51 -19.90
N GLU A 791 -3.60 -28.51 -20.74
CA GLU A 791 -4.62 -29.39 -21.32
C GLU A 791 -5.39 -30.19 -20.24
N SER A 792 -4.78 -30.42 -19.07
CA SER A 792 -5.46 -31.07 -17.96
C SER A 792 -6.33 -30.14 -17.11
N VAL A 793 -6.19 -28.83 -17.30
CA VAL A 793 -7.05 -27.80 -16.68
C VAL A 793 -8.31 -27.56 -17.52
N TYR A 794 -8.24 -27.75 -18.84
CA TYR A 794 -9.39 -27.60 -19.72
C TYR A 794 -10.53 -28.56 -19.37
N ASP A 795 -11.74 -28.03 -19.18
CA ASP A 795 -12.94 -28.80 -18.93
C ASP A 795 -13.67 -29.08 -20.26
N PRO A 796 -13.70 -30.33 -20.74
CA PRO A 796 -14.33 -30.69 -22.00
C PRO A 796 -15.86 -30.63 -21.95
N ASP A 797 -16.48 -30.85 -20.78
CA ASP A 797 -17.93 -30.85 -20.62
C ASP A 797 -18.46 -29.41 -20.64
N ARG A 798 -17.73 -28.48 -20.03
CA ARG A 798 -18.04 -27.04 -20.03
C ARG A 798 -17.48 -26.29 -21.24
N GLN A 799 -16.63 -26.96 -22.03
CA GLN A 799 -15.94 -26.39 -23.20
C GLN A 799 -15.18 -25.10 -22.88
N GLY A 800 -14.37 -25.11 -21.84
CA GLY A 800 -13.63 -23.93 -21.40
C GLY A 800 -12.65 -24.20 -20.25
N TRP A 801 -12.05 -23.14 -19.74
CA TRP A 801 -11.10 -23.20 -18.62
C TRP A 801 -11.80 -22.75 -17.34
N PRO A 802 -11.94 -23.60 -16.32
CA PRO A 802 -12.51 -23.19 -15.04
C PRO A 802 -11.70 -22.06 -14.40
N ASP A 803 -12.38 -21.08 -13.79
CA ASP A 803 -11.69 -20.07 -12.99
C ASP A 803 -11.36 -20.68 -11.60
N PRO A 804 -10.08 -20.75 -11.21
CA PRO A 804 -9.71 -21.31 -9.92
C PRO A 804 -10.15 -20.45 -8.73
N ARG A 805 -10.59 -19.20 -8.97
CA ARG A 805 -11.16 -18.30 -7.95
C ARG A 805 -12.67 -18.51 -7.75
N ALA A 806 -13.35 -19.08 -8.74
CA ALA A 806 -14.79 -19.31 -8.71
C ALA A 806 -15.12 -20.55 -9.55
N ALA A 807 -15.20 -21.71 -8.88
CA ALA A 807 -15.27 -23.04 -9.50
C ALA A 807 -16.39 -23.18 -10.56
N ASP A 808 -17.51 -22.48 -10.37
CA ASP A 808 -18.67 -22.53 -11.28
C ASP A 808 -18.58 -21.57 -12.48
N THR A 809 -17.48 -20.81 -12.61
CA THR A 809 -17.25 -19.87 -13.72
C THR A 809 -16.15 -20.33 -14.66
N LEU A 810 -16.22 -19.89 -15.92
CA LEU A 810 -15.19 -20.14 -16.92
C LEU A 810 -14.39 -18.85 -17.13
N ALA A 811 -13.06 -18.98 -17.12
CA ALA A 811 -12.15 -17.89 -17.41
C ALA A 811 -11.96 -17.74 -18.92
N ALA A 812 -12.24 -16.54 -19.43
CA ALA A 812 -12.12 -16.19 -20.85
C ALA A 812 -11.37 -14.86 -21.05
N ALA A 813 -10.28 -14.67 -20.31
CA ALA A 813 -9.44 -13.47 -20.34
C ALA A 813 -8.01 -13.79 -20.79
N TRP A 814 -7.23 -12.74 -21.09
CA TRP A 814 -5.82 -12.90 -21.43
C TRP A 814 -5.01 -13.33 -20.21
N CYS A 815 -5.27 -12.73 -19.05
CA CYS A 815 -4.54 -13.06 -17.83
C CYS A 815 -4.78 -14.51 -17.39
N HIS A 816 -6.05 -14.95 -17.42
CA HIS A 816 -6.46 -16.32 -17.10
C HIS A 816 -7.53 -16.80 -18.08
N GLY A 817 -7.30 -17.98 -18.66
CA GLY A 817 -8.25 -18.69 -19.50
C GLY A 817 -8.08 -18.50 -21.00
N ALA A 818 -9.19 -18.62 -21.72
CA ALA A 818 -9.19 -18.90 -23.16
C ALA A 818 -8.36 -17.93 -24.01
N VAL A 819 -8.45 -16.62 -23.77
CA VAL A 819 -7.76 -15.61 -24.61
C VAL A 819 -6.25 -15.75 -24.54
N GLY A 820 -5.69 -15.85 -23.33
CA GLY A 820 -4.24 -15.98 -23.14
C GLY A 820 -3.72 -17.32 -23.67
N VAL A 821 -4.46 -18.40 -23.39
CA VAL A 821 -4.13 -19.74 -23.88
C VAL A 821 -4.11 -19.77 -25.41
N GLY A 822 -5.15 -19.23 -26.06
CA GLY A 822 -5.24 -19.20 -27.52
C GLY A 822 -4.17 -18.33 -28.17
N LEU A 823 -3.91 -17.13 -27.64
CA LEU A 823 -2.90 -16.22 -28.20
C LEU A 823 -1.48 -16.80 -28.11
N ALA A 824 -1.15 -17.52 -27.04
CA ALA A 824 0.11 -18.25 -26.95
C ALA A 824 0.27 -19.28 -28.08
N GLN A 825 -0.80 -20.00 -28.42
CA GLN A 825 -0.76 -20.98 -29.51
C GLN A 825 -0.64 -20.32 -30.88
N ALA A 826 -1.34 -19.21 -31.10
CA ALA A 826 -1.25 -18.45 -32.34
C ALA A 826 0.17 -17.89 -32.55
N ASP A 827 0.77 -17.27 -31.53
CA ASP A 827 2.15 -16.76 -31.63
C ASP A 827 3.16 -17.88 -31.94
N LEU A 828 3.03 -19.05 -31.32
CA LEU A 828 3.89 -20.19 -31.63
C LEU A 828 3.67 -20.71 -33.06
N LEU A 829 2.42 -20.76 -33.55
CA LEU A 829 2.11 -21.16 -34.93
C LEU A 829 2.70 -20.18 -35.96
N ASP A 830 2.54 -18.88 -35.74
CA ASP A 830 3.10 -17.80 -36.58
C ASP A 830 4.62 -17.92 -36.74
N ARG A 831 5.29 -18.49 -35.74
CA ARG A 831 6.75 -18.65 -35.68
C ARG A 831 7.23 -20.04 -36.13
N GLY A 832 6.32 -20.88 -36.63
CA GLY A 832 6.64 -22.25 -37.05
C GLY A 832 6.96 -23.21 -35.90
N GLY A 833 6.56 -22.86 -34.67
CA GLY A 833 6.78 -23.63 -33.45
C GLY A 833 5.69 -24.66 -33.13
N PRO A 834 5.67 -25.20 -31.90
CA PRO A 834 4.82 -26.32 -31.51
C PRO A 834 3.36 -25.94 -31.21
N GLY A 835 2.88 -24.80 -31.69
CA GLY A 835 1.53 -24.31 -31.39
C GLY A 835 0.42 -25.24 -31.91
N SER A 836 -0.69 -25.32 -31.19
CA SER A 836 -1.81 -26.21 -31.50
C SER A 836 -3.02 -25.47 -32.08
N ARG A 837 -3.32 -25.73 -33.36
CA ARG A 837 -4.56 -25.28 -34.01
C ARG A 837 -5.82 -25.76 -33.30
N GLY A 838 -5.76 -26.95 -32.69
CA GLY A 838 -6.88 -27.52 -31.94
C GLY A 838 -7.18 -26.74 -30.66
N VAL A 839 -6.14 -26.37 -29.91
CA VAL A 839 -6.27 -25.54 -28.70
C VAL A 839 -6.72 -24.13 -29.07
N LEU A 840 -6.13 -23.52 -30.11
CA LEU A 840 -6.52 -22.21 -30.63
C LEU A 840 -8.01 -22.15 -30.99
N ARG A 841 -8.53 -23.18 -31.67
CA ARG A 841 -9.96 -23.28 -31.99
C ARG A 841 -10.84 -23.29 -30.74
N ARG A 842 -10.54 -24.16 -29.76
CA ARG A 842 -11.33 -24.26 -28.51
C ARG A 842 -11.27 -22.97 -27.69
N ALA A 843 -10.11 -22.32 -27.66
CA ALA A 843 -9.93 -21.01 -27.07
C ALA A 843 -10.83 -19.96 -27.74
N ALA A 844 -10.85 -19.90 -29.07
CA ALA A 844 -11.69 -18.95 -29.82
C ALA A 844 -13.19 -19.20 -29.60
N GLU A 845 -13.62 -20.47 -29.59
CA GLU A 845 -15.01 -20.86 -29.28
C GLU A 845 -15.42 -20.42 -27.86
N SER A 846 -14.57 -20.67 -26.86
CA SER A 846 -14.82 -20.26 -25.47
C SER A 846 -14.82 -18.73 -25.32
N ALA A 847 -13.87 -18.02 -25.95
CA ALA A 847 -13.76 -16.57 -25.85
C ALA A 847 -14.94 -15.84 -26.53
N LEU A 848 -15.44 -16.34 -27.66
CA LEU A 848 -16.63 -15.78 -28.31
C LEU A 848 -17.87 -15.86 -27.39
N ARG A 849 -18.02 -16.97 -26.67
CA ARG A 849 -19.16 -17.22 -25.78
C ARG A 849 -19.05 -16.39 -24.49
N ASP A 850 -17.90 -16.47 -23.84
CA ASP A 850 -17.72 -16.05 -22.44
C ASP A 850 -16.85 -14.79 -22.27
N GLY A 851 -16.03 -14.43 -23.27
CA GLY A 851 -15.02 -13.37 -23.15
C GLY A 851 -15.43 -11.97 -23.62
N LEU A 852 -16.66 -11.80 -24.14
CA LEU A 852 -17.15 -10.53 -24.69
C LEU A 852 -18.19 -9.85 -23.78
N GLY A 853 -18.23 -8.53 -23.75
CA GLY A 853 -19.23 -7.70 -23.07
C GLY A 853 -18.90 -7.40 -21.60
N TRP A 854 -17.70 -7.71 -21.10
CA TRP A 854 -17.36 -7.47 -19.69
C TRP A 854 -16.69 -6.11 -19.46
N THR A 855 -15.65 -5.83 -20.25
CA THR A 855 -14.90 -4.57 -20.35
C THR A 855 -14.38 -4.44 -21.77
N HIS A 856 -13.80 -3.31 -22.14
CA HIS A 856 -13.14 -3.14 -23.45
C HIS A 856 -11.62 -3.36 -23.38
N THR A 857 -11.06 -3.73 -22.22
CA THR A 857 -9.61 -3.77 -21.98
C THR A 857 -8.89 -4.90 -22.71
N LEU A 858 -7.55 -4.83 -22.76
CA LEU A 858 -6.70 -5.87 -23.36
C LEU A 858 -6.54 -7.10 -22.45
N CYS A 859 -6.37 -6.89 -21.15
CA CYS A 859 -6.10 -7.95 -20.17
C CYS A 859 -7.29 -8.90 -19.95
N HIS A 860 -8.51 -8.36 -19.93
CA HIS A 860 -9.74 -9.11 -19.62
C HIS A 860 -10.97 -8.41 -20.22
N GLY A 861 -10.95 -8.18 -21.53
CA GLY A 861 -12.04 -7.50 -22.22
C GLY A 861 -12.07 -7.73 -23.71
N ASP A 862 -12.99 -7.03 -24.36
CA ASP A 862 -13.36 -7.21 -25.76
C ASP A 862 -12.17 -6.97 -26.71
N SER A 863 -11.22 -6.11 -26.34
CA SER A 863 -10.01 -5.87 -27.14
C SER A 863 -9.09 -7.09 -27.18
N GLY A 864 -8.89 -7.77 -26.05
CA GLY A 864 -8.10 -9.01 -26.00
C GLY A 864 -8.81 -10.17 -26.70
N THR A 865 -10.13 -10.29 -26.49
CA THR A 865 -10.94 -11.30 -27.17
C THR A 865 -10.96 -11.08 -28.68
N TRP A 866 -11.07 -9.84 -29.14
CA TRP A 866 -10.97 -9.48 -30.56
C TRP A 866 -9.67 -10.01 -31.16
N GLU A 867 -8.54 -9.86 -30.47
CA GLU A 867 -7.24 -10.29 -30.98
C GLU A 867 -7.14 -11.81 -31.15
N LEU A 868 -7.66 -12.56 -30.18
CA LEU A 868 -7.75 -14.02 -30.31
C LEU A 868 -8.64 -14.44 -31.49
N LEU A 869 -9.80 -13.81 -31.64
CA LEU A 869 -10.74 -14.15 -32.73
C LEU A 869 -10.13 -13.86 -34.10
N VAL A 870 -9.39 -12.77 -34.23
CA VAL A 870 -8.62 -12.45 -35.44
C VAL A 870 -7.53 -13.48 -35.69
N ALA A 871 -6.72 -13.82 -34.68
CA ALA A 871 -5.69 -14.85 -34.83
C ALA A 871 -6.28 -16.22 -35.26
N ALA A 872 -7.45 -16.57 -34.73
CA ALA A 872 -8.16 -17.78 -35.14
C ALA A 872 -8.67 -17.70 -36.59
N LEU A 873 -9.11 -16.52 -37.06
CA LEU A 873 -9.49 -16.30 -38.46
C LEU A 873 -8.29 -16.48 -39.39
N ASP A 874 -7.16 -15.87 -39.04
CA ASP A 874 -5.91 -15.92 -39.83
C ASP A 874 -5.36 -17.36 -39.97
N HIS A 875 -5.56 -18.20 -38.95
CA HIS A 875 -5.22 -19.62 -38.98
C HIS A 875 -6.32 -20.54 -39.50
N GLY A 876 -7.48 -20.01 -39.92
CA GLY A 876 -8.60 -20.78 -40.48
C GLY A 876 -9.29 -21.70 -39.47
N VAL A 877 -9.29 -21.33 -38.18
CA VAL A 877 -9.87 -22.10 -37.07
C VAL A 877 -10.86 -21.30 -36.23
N ALA A 878 -11.30 -20.14 -36.72
CA ALA A 878 -12.34 -19.34 -36.05
C ALA A 878 -13.70 -20.06 -36.02
N PRO A 879 -14.59 -19.69 -35.07
CA PRO A 879 -15.96 -20.19 -35.02
C PRO A 879 -16.73 -19.95 -36.34
N GLU A 880 -17.64 -20.87 -36.68
CA GLU A 880 -18.40 -20.83 -37.94
C GLU A 880 -19.24 -19.54 -38.05
N GLY A 881 -19.23 -18.93 -39.24
CA GLY A 881 -19.99 -17.70 -39.52
C GLY A 881 -19.36 -16.41 -38.99
N LEU A 882 -18.21 -16.49 -38.32
CA LEU A 882 -17.44 -15.32 -37.90
C LEU A 882 -16.57 -14.81 -39.06
N ASP A 883 -16.62 -13.52 -39.33
CA ASP A 883 -15.75 -12.84 -40.28
C ASP A 883 -15.09 -11.62 -39.62
N ARG A 884 -14.01 -11.10 -40.23
CA ARG A 884 -13.25 -9.97 -39.68
C ARG A 884 -14.14 -8.73 -39.49
N ALA A 885 -15.01 -8.43 -40.45
CA ALA A 885 -15.90 -7.27 -40.38
C ALA A 885 -16.90 -7.34 -39.22
N ALA A 886 -17.38 -8.54 -38.87
CA ALA A 886 -18.27 -8.77 -37.74
C ALA A 886 -17.57 -8.51 -36.41
N VAL A 887 -16.33 -9.00 -36.27
CA VAL A 887 -15.50 -8.87 -35.07
C VAL A 887 -15.13 -7.40 -34.85
N ASP A 888 -14.71 -6.69 -35.90
CA ASP A 888 -14.41 -5.25 -35.86
C ASP A 888 -15.65 -4.41 -35.50
N ALA A 889 -16.78 -4.65 -36.17
CA ALA A 889 -18.03 -3.93 -35.95
C ALA A 889 -18.56 -4.10 -34.52
N ARG A 890 -18.34 -5.27 -33.91
CA ARG A 890 -18.76 -5.56 -32.53
C ARG A 890 -17.98 -4.72 -31.52
N LEU A 891 -16.64 -4.70 -31.62
CA LEU A 891 -15.80 -3.93 -30.71
C LEU A 891 -16.10 -2.42 -30.82
N ILE A 892 -16.17 -1.91 -32.04
CA ILE A 892 -16.47 -0.48 -32.30
C ILE A 892 -17.88 -0.12 -31.82
N GLY A 893 -18.87 -0.97 -32.12
CA GLY A 893 -20.25 -0.74 -31.69
C GLY A 893 -20.39 -0.74 -30.16
N GLY A 894 -19.63 -1.59 -29.46
CA GLY A 894 -19.58 -1.61 -28.00
C GLY A 894 -19.04 -0.31 -27.42
N LEU A 895 -17.93 0.18 -27.98
CA LEU A 895 -17.31 1.45 -27.59
C LEU A 895 -18.20 2.67 -27.88
N GLU A 896 -18.96 2.66 -28.97
CA GLU A 896 -19.90 3.75 -29.28
C GLU A 896 -21.12 3.75 -28.35
N ALA A 897 -21.64 2.56 -28.01
CA ALA A 897 -22.82 2.43 -27.17
C ALA A 897 -22.54 2.77 -25.71
N HIS A 898 -21.38 2.33 -25.20
CA HIS A 898 -21.07 2.34 -23.77
C HIS A 898 -19.91 3.27 -23.39
N GLY A 899 -19.18 3.80 -24.37
CA GLY A 899 -17.88 4.40 -24.12
C GLY A 899 -16.80 3.37 -23.79
N ALA A 900 -15.60 3.83 -23.48
CA ALA A 900 -14.52 2.97 -23.02
C ALA A 900 -14.78 2.50 -21.58
N VAL A 901 -15.16 1.24 -21.43
CA VAL A 901 -15.36 0.59 -20.13
C VAL A 901 -14.07 -0.10 -19.70
N THR A 902 -13.40 0.45 -18.67
CA THR A 902 -12.10 0.01 -18.17
C THR A 902 -12.20 -0.71 -16.81
N GLY A 903 -11.26 -1.63 -16.55
CA GLY A 903 -11.05 -2.29 -15.26
C GLY A 903 -12.26 -3.05 -14.67
N LEU A 904 -12.07 -3.53 -13.44
CA LEU A 904 -13.10 -4.25 -12.68
C LEU A 904 -14.16 -3.28 -12.08
N ALA A 905 -13.83 -2.01 -11.88
CA ALA A 905 -14.76 -1.04 -11.27
C ALA A 905 -15.48 -0.11 -12.25
N ARG A 906 -15.23 -0.21 -13.58
CA ARG A 906 -15.86 0.55 -14.69
C ARG A 906 -15.78 2.08 -14.66
N GLU A 907 -15.52 2.69 -13.51
CA GLU A 907 -15.71 4.12 -13.25
C GLU A 907 -14.40 4.89 -13.02
N VAL A 908 -13.26 4.20 -12.88
CA VAL A 908 -11.95 4.85 -12.69
C VAL A 908 -11.21 4.95 -14.00
N TYR A 909 -10.89 6.19 -14.38
CA TYR A 909 -10.01 6.46 -15.52
C TYR A 909 -8.62 5.86 -15.26
N SER A 910 -8.12 5.12 -16.25
CA SER A 910 -6.76 4.62 -16.26
C SER A 910 -6.20 4.72 -17.68
N PRO A 911 -5.07 5.40 -17.89
CA PRO A 911 -4.41 5.46 -19.18
C PRO A 911 -3.60 4.18 -19.49
N SER A 912 -3.66 3.17 -18.61
CA SER A 912 -2.83 1.97 -18.71
C SER A 912 -3.04 1.18 -20.00
N MET A 913 -2.00 0.43 -20.41
CA MET A 913 -2.07 -0.40 -21.60
C MET A 913 -2.93 -1.64 -21.36
N MET A 914 -2.76 -2.35 -20.25
CA MET A 914 -3.39 -3.68 -20.11
C MET A 914 -4.84 -3.60 -19.62
N SER A 915 -5.15 -2.69 -18.68
CA SER A 915 -6.45 -2.59 -18.01
C SER A 915 -7.18 -1.26 -18.25
N GLY A 916 -6.61 -0.37 -19.08
CA GLY A 916 -7.04 1.01 -19.23
C GLY A 916 -7.43 1.40 -20.65
N SER A 917 -7.76 2.68 -20.83
CA SER A 917 -8.15 3.29 -22.10
C SER A 917 -7.00 3.34 -23.11
N GLY A 918 -5.76 3.34 -22.64
CA GLY A 918 -4.57 3.31 -23.49
C GLY A 918 -4.51 2.03 -24.35
N GLY A 919 -4.80 0.88 -23.75
CA GLY A 919 -4.91 -0.39 -24.47
C GLY A 919 -6.02 -0.42 -25.51
N ILE A 920 -7.16 0.19 -25.20
CA ILE A 920 -8.29 0.30 -26.11
C ILE A 920 -7.90 1.16 -27.33
N ALA A 921 -7.27 2.31 -27.09
CA ALA A 921 -6.77 3.17 -28.14
C ALA A 921 -5.72 2.45 -29.01
N TYR A 922 -4.78 1.72 -28.39
CA TYR A 922 -3.78 0.93 -29.09
C TYR A 922 -4.42 -0.16 -29.96
N GLN A 923 -5.45 -0.83 -29.43
CA GLN A 923 -6.16 -1.87 -30.18
C GLN A 923 -6.93 -1.29 -31.36
N LEU A 924 -7.58 -0.14 -31.19
CA LEU A 924 -8.23 0.57 -32.30
C LEU A 924 -7.24 0.94 -33.42
N LEU A 925 -5.96 1.15 -33.14
CA LEU A 925 -4.96 1.31 -34.21
C LEU A 925 -4.74 -0.02 -34.96
N ARG A 926 -4.57 -1.12 -34.22
CA ARG A 926 -4.33 -2.47 -34.75
C ARG A 926 -5.50 -3.09 -35.51
N LEU A 927 -6.70 -2.54 -35.37
CA LEU A 927 -7.85 -2.96 -36.17
C LEU A 927 -7.63 -2.75 -37.67
N HIS A 928 -6.80 -1.78 -38.08
CA HIS A 928 -6.49 -1.58 -39.48
C HIS A 928 -5.65 -2.75 -40.05
N PRO A 929 -6.03 -3.37 -41.19
CA PRO A 929 -5.33 -4.54 -41.75
C PRO A 929 -3.83 -4.33 -42.01
N ASP A 930 -3.45 -3.14 -42.48
CA ASP A 930 -2.05 -2.78 -42.75
C ASP A 930 -1.29 -2.23 -41.52
N CYS A 931 -1.85 -2.35 -40.31
CA CYS A 931 -1.18 -1.89 -39.10
C CYS A 931 0.00 -2.82 -38.74
N ALA A 932 1.19 -2.24 -38.57
CA ALA A 932 2.40 -2.99 -38.23
C ALA A 932 2.75 -2.93 -36.72
N LEU A 933 1.87 -2.38 -35.87
CA LEU A 933 2.11 -2.31 -34.42
C LEU A 933 2.13 -3.73 -33.80
N PRO A 934 3.09 -4.04 -32.91
CA PRO A 934 3.22 -5.37 -32.34
C PRO A 934 2.03 -5.67 -31.42
N SER A 935 1.74 -6.97 -31.24
CA SER A 935 0.86 -7.38 -30.15
C SER A 935 1.54 -7.14 -28.81
N VAL A 936 0.92 -6.36 -27.94
CA VAL A 936 1.37 -6.22 -26.54
C VAL A 936 1.03 -7.48 -25.74
N LEU A 937 0.02 -8.26 -26.13
CA LEU A 937 -0.47 -9.43 -25.40
C LEU A 937 0.45 -10.66 -25.49
N VAL A 938 1.32 -10.71 -26.50
CA VAL A 938 2.35 -11.75 -26.66
C VAL A 938 3.73 -11.15 -26.90
N LEU A 939 3.90 -9.85 -26.65
CA LEU A 939 5.17 -9.13 -26.80
C LEU A 939 5.82 -9.37 -28.18
N ALA A 940 5.01 -9.36 -29.25
CA ALA A 940 5.45 -9.71 -30.60
C ALA A 940 6.66 -8.86 -31.03
N ASP A 941 7.53 -9.43 -31.87
CA ASP A 941 8.90 -8.93 -32.04
C ASP A 941 8.95 -7.43 -32.39
N ALA A 942 9.64 -6.68 -31.53
CA ALA A 942 9.97 -5.29 -31.74
C ALA A 942 11.07 -5.07 -32.80
N ASP A 943 11.62 -6.13 -33.40
CA ASP A 943 12.77 -6.03 -34.31
C ASP A 943 12.45 -6.20 -35.79
N GLY A 944 11.18 -6.44 -36.15
CA GLY A 944 10.74 -6.39 -37.54
C GLY A 944 11.43 -7.40 -38.47
N THR A 945 11.95 -8.52 -37.96
CA THR A 945 12.24 -9.67 -38.82
C THR A 945 10.95 -10.07 -39.51
N GLU A 946 10.88 -9.80 -40.82
CA GLU A 946 9.72 -10.04 -41.67
C GLU A 946 9.08 -11.38 -41.33
N ARG A 947 7.77 -11.34 -41.02
CA ARG A 947 6.92 -12.53 -41.11
C ARG A 947 7.15 -13.11 -42.50
N ARG A 948 7.75 -14.29 -42.58
CA ARG A 948 7.85 -15.03 -43.84
C ARG A 948 6.56 -15.75 -44.14
#